data_AF-A0A931P0I0-F1
#
_entry.id   AF-A0A931P0I0-F1
#
_cell.length_a   1.000
_cell.length_b   1.000
_cell.length_c   1.000
_cell.angle_alpha   90.00
_cell.angle_beta   90.00
_cell.angle_gamma   90.00
#
_symmetry.space_group_name_H-M   'P 1'
#
loop_
_entity.id
_entity.type
_entity.pdbx_description
1 polymer ?
#
loop_
_entity_poly.entity_id
_entity_poly.type
_entity_poly.pdbx_seq_one_letter_code
_entity_poly.pdbx_strand_id
1 'polypeptide(L)'
;MDPTQVPSPVRRQKFVYVPAIGPKLKPLLWTVLLGFGILGGNGVYLLSVTILTWWTKTTQQTPFYMLMVAIHLFLGLVLIVPFLVFGTAHWVTSRKRPNRSAIRRGIGLLAVGFAVLISGLVLVRLFGFEVRDPRIREIGYWTHLISPVVAIALYVSHRWAGPRIQWVYMKRGGAVVGLLVVAMGFLHTVDPSNYVRKGPREGKKYFFPSEAVTADGNFIPASTLMNDQYCMKCHKDAYDSWFHSSHHFSSFNNKPYLASVKETREVSLKRDGDVRAARWCAGCHDPVPFFSGKFDDPNFDLEKDPTGQAGITCTSCHSITHIGSTRGNADYTIENPKHYPFAFSENPLLQWVNSALIKAKPEMHKRTFLKPEVHRNTEFCSTCHKVGLPYALNHYKDFVRGQNHWDSYLLSGVSGHGARSFYYPPVAKSSCVDCHMTLMPSTDFGAKDFDGSGTAKIHDHMFLGANTALPAFRGDAEIVRKHEKYLQNGVARVDIFGIKADGKIESPLIAPLRPETPKLKPGGKYLVEVVVRTTGMGHHLTQGTVDSNEIWVELQAKQGGKVVGQSGGIDEAGTVDPSAHFVNVYMLDRNGKRIDRRNAQDIFVPLYNKQIPPGAGQVVHFELVVPAGVTEPIELESKLNYRKFDRKFMDYVWGQGQGAELPVVVMAKDAVKLPVEGGPVVENPPSPIKDTWQRWNDYGIGLFLEGADKGGQKGELKQAEEVFRKVADLGMVDGWVNLARVYQREGRIPDALEALTKASQHEKPAAPWVITWLTGQINVRNGFLDEAIENYRAVLGTKIPERKFDFSMDYEVINALGAAYELRARQERANTPERRSFLDLAIATYTNTLAIDSENVAAHYGLGLSYGEISRSYTPKPQEIGDKITADDVVAMAGAISASKAHRAEIAAHADTLGLAVDRFLAGPRPEFGSRLEPLLDVISKASPLWKETPDGPDRDALAALLAKVHKALHAMYKPDETAEGTAIAIARRDDPDADRNSQSIVIHPLHPPKTKTADASAPAPKAEAQPTPKSTNGAEE
;
A
#
# COMPACT_ATOMS: atom_id res chain seq x y z
N MET A 1 44.80 -109.48 -38.05
CA MET A 1 45.62 -109.08 -36.90
C MET A 1 45.53 -107.57 -36.77
N ASP A 2 45.50 -107.11 -35.52
CA ASP A 2 45.90 -105.77 -35.05
C ASP A 2 44.86 -104.63 -35.06
N PRO A 3 44.95 -103.64 -34.15
CA PRO A 3 44.63 -103.71 -32.73
C PRO A 3 43.53 -102.70 -32.36
N THR A 4 42.56 -103.16 -31.59
CA THR A 4 41.45 -102.34 -31.08
C THR A 4 41.81 -101.60 -29.80
N GLN A 5 41.31 -100.36 -29.70
CA GLN A 5 40.92 -99.59 -28.50
C GLN A 5 41.80 -98.40 -28.08
N VAL A 6 41.46 -97.22 -28.64
CA VAL A 6 41.61 -95.92 -27.97
C VAL A 6 40.19 -95.34 -27.78
N PRO A 7 39.78 -94.90 -26.58
CA PRO A 7 38.43 -94.39 -26.34
C PRO A 7 38.20 -93.03 -27.00
N SER A 8 37.03 -92.87 -27.62
CA SER A 8 36.59 -91.63 -28.27
C SER A 8 36.41 -90.47 -27.27
N PRO A 9 36.92 -89.25 -27.55
CA PRO A 9 36.58 -88.09 -26.76
C PRO A 9 35.13 -87.68 -27.06
N VAL A 10 34.33 -87.59 -26.00
CA VAL A 10 32.95 -87.07 -26.03
C VAL A 10 32.89 -85.74 -26.78
N ARG A 11 32.25 -85.73 -27.96
CA ARG A 11 31.90 -84.50 -28.69
C ARG A 11 30.99 -83.66 -27.80
N ARG A 12 31.53 -82.62 -27.15
CA ARG A 12 30.72 -81.53 -26.58
C ARG A 12 29.88 -80.92 -27.70
N GLN A 13 28.55 -80.94 -27.55
CA GLN A 13 27.63 -80.22 -28.42
C GLN A 13 28.13 -78.78 -28.61
N LYS A 14 28.30 -78.34 -29.86
CA LYS A 14 28.54 -76.93 -30.20
C LYS A 14 27.33 -76.12 -29.68
N PHE A 15 27.52 -75.38 -28.58
CA PHE A 15 26.55 -74.38 -28.15
C PHE A 15 26.41 -73.34 -29.28
N VAL A 16 25.29 -73.37 -30.01
CA VAL A 16 24.94 -72.31 -30.95
C VAL A 16 24.69 -71.05 -30.13
N TYR A 17 25.58 -70.06 -30.25
CA TYR A 17 25.42 -68.78 -29.57
C TYR A 17 24.25 -68.01 -30.18
N VAL A 18 23.08 -68.09 -29.53
CA VAL A 18 21.94 -67.25 -29.87
C VAL A 18 22.07 -65.94 -29.09
N PRO A 19 22.27 -64.78 -29.74
CA PRO A 19 22.40 -63.50 -29.03
C PRO A 19 21.13 -63.22 -28.20
N ALA A 20 21.30 -62.62 -27.01
CA ALA A 20 20.19 -62.25 -26.13
C ALA A 20 19.29 -61.15 -26.73
N ILE A 21 19.78 -60.45 -27.74
CA ILE A 21 19.06 -59.41 -28.48
C ILE A 21 19.07 -59.83 -29.94
N GLY A 22 17.94 -60.33 -30.42
CA GLY A 22 17.77 -60.73 -31.82
C GLY A 22 17.61 -59.53 -32.77
N PRO A 23 17.58 -59.77 -34.10
CA PRO A 23 17.47 -58.70 -35.10
C PRO A 23 16.22 -57.83 -34.93
N LYS A 24 15.11 -58.39 -34.40
CA LYS A 24 13.88 -57.63 -34.11
C LYS A 24 13.96 -56.72 -32.86
N LEU A 25 14.79 -57.08 -31.86
CA LEU A 25 14.96 -56.27 -30.63
C LEU A 25 16.09 -55.23 -30.76
N LYS A 26 16.96 -55.37 -31.77
CA LYS A 26 18.12 -54.49 -31.98
C LYS A 26 17.73 -53.05 -32.35
N PRO A 27 16.76 -52.79 -33.24
CA PRO A 27 16.28 -51.42 -33.49
C PRO A 27 15.71 -50.78 -32.22
N LEU A 28 14.89 -51.52 -31.48
CA LEU A 28 14.26 -51.03 -30.25
C LEU A 28 15.28 -50.72 -29.15
N LEU A 29 16.33 -51.54 -29.00
CA LEU A 29 17.47 -51.23 -28.13
C LEU A 29 18.13 -49.90 -28.52
N TRP A 30 18.37 -49.67 -29.82
CA TRP A 30 18.97 -48.42 -30.28
C TRP A 30 18.06 -47.22 -30.04
N THR A 31 16.75 -47.35 -30.24
CA THR A 31 15.77 -46.32 -29.90
C THR A 31 15.83 -45.96 -28.41
N VAL A 32 15.87 -46.96 -27.53
CA VAL A 32 15.99 -46.75 -26.07
C VAL A 32 17.33 -46.12 -25.71
N LEU A 33 18.46 -46.66 -26.19
CA LEU A 33 19.79 -46.14 -25.85
C LEU A 33 20.03 -44.71 -26.37
N LEU A 34 19.65 -44.42 -27.61
CA LEU A 34 19.80 -43.09 -28.18
C LEU A 34 18.82 -42.10 -27.54
N GLY A 35 17.57 -42.51 -27.34
CA GLY A 35 16.55 -41.69 -26.68
C GLY A 35 16.93 -41.30 -25.25
N PHE A 36 17.27 -42.27 -24.40
CA PHE A 36 17.73 -41.98 -23.04
C PHE A 36 19.10 -41.30 -23.01
N GLY A 37 19.95 -41.48 -24.04
CA GLY A 37 21.19 -40.73 -24.20
C GLY A 37 20.95 -39.24 -24.42
N ILE A 38 20.03 -38.88 -25.32
CA ILE A 38 19.61 -37.48 -25.55
C ILE A 38 18.94 -36.92 -24.29
N LEU A 39 18.03 -37.68 -23.68
CA LEU A 39 17.33 -37.28 -22.46
C LEU A 39 18.32 -37.04 -21.30
N GLY A 40 19.32 -37.90 -21.15
CA GLY A 40 20.41 -37.75 -20.18
C GLY A 40 21.26 -36.50 -20.44
N GLY A 41 21.65 -36.24 -21.69
CA GLY A 41 22.38 -35.03 -22.07
C GLY A 41 21.60 -33.74 -21.77
N ASN A 42 20.31 -33.72 -22.12
CA ASN A 42 19.40 -32.63 -21.76
C ASN A 42 19.26 -32.49 -20.23
N GLY A 43 19.14 -33.59 -19.49
CA GLY A 43 19.12 -33.60 -18.02
C GLY A 43 20.39 -33.01 -17.39
N VAL A 44 21.57 -33.32 -17.94
CA VAL A 44 22.85 -32.72 -17.51
C VAL A 44 22.85 -31.21 -17.75
N TYR A 45 22.37 -30.74 -18.90
CA TYR A 45 22.20 -29.31 -19.16
C TYR A 45 21.26 -28.66 -18.13
N LEU A 46 20.07 -29.22 -17.88
CA LEU A 46 19.12 -28.68 -16.89
C LEU A 46 19.71 -28.63 -15.48
N LEU A 47 20.47 -29.67 -15.10
CA LEU A 47 21.19 -29.72 -13.83
C LEU A 47 22.28 -28.64 -13.77
N SER A 48 23.04 -28.43 -14.86
CA SER A 48 24.09 -27.40 -14.91
C SER A 48 23.53 -25.98 -14.71
N VAL A 49 22.40 -25.66 -15.33
CA VAL A 49 21.71 -24.36 -15.14
C VAL A 49 21.17 -24.23 -13.71
N THR A 50 20.70 -25.33 -13.13
CA THR A 50 20.25 -25.36 -11.72
C THR A 50 21.41 -25.11 -10.76
N ILE A 51 22.57 -25.76 -10.97
CA ILE A 51 23.79 -25.55 -10.18
C ILE A 51 24.29 -24.11 -10.35
N LEU A 52 24.31 -23.58 -11.57
CA LEU A 52 24.70 -22.19 -11.84
C LEU A 52 23.77 -21.20 -11.13
N THR A 53 22.46 -21.48 -11.10
CA THR A 53 21.48 -20.68 -10.34
C THR A 53 21.76 -20.72 -8.84
N TRP A 54 22.13 -21.88 -8.29
CA TRP A 54 22.48 -22.01 -6.87
C TRP A 54 23.77 -21.25 -6.54
N TRP A 55 24.78 -21.34 -7.40
CA TRP A 55 26.08 -20.71 -7.18
C TRP A 55 26.02 -19.18 -7.31
N THR A 56 25.35 -18.68 -8.35
CA THR A 56 25.22 -17.24 -8.60
C THR A 56 24.10 -16.59 -7.78
N LYS A 57 23.21 -17.38 -7.17
CA LYS A 57 21.95 -16.94 -6.55
C LYS A 57 21.00 -16.18 -7.49
N THR A 58 21.32 -16.07 -8.78
CA THR A 58 20.50 -15.44 -9.82
C THR A 58 19.84 -16.53 -10.67
N THR A 59 18.55 -16.40 -10.98
CA THR A 59 17.89 -17.46 -11.77
C THR A 59 18.30 -17.35 -13.23
N GLN A 60 18.81 -18.48 -13.73
CA GLN A 60 19.26 -18.64 -15.11
C GLN A 60 18.20 -19.33 -15.99
N GLN A 61 16.96 -19.43 -15.47
CA GLN A 61 15.84 -20.09 -16.11
C GLN A 61 15.17 -19.16 -17.13
N THR A 62 15.72 -19.14 -18.34
CA THR A 62 15.19 -18.38 -19.48
C THR A 62 14.02 -19.12 -20.17
N PRO A 63 13.28 -18.48 -21.09
CA PRO A 63 12.33 -19.18 -21.95
C PRO A 63 12.95 -20.38 -22.70
N PHE A 64 14.23 -20.27 -23.08
CA PHE A 64 14.98 -21.37 -23.69
C PHE A 64 15.21 -22.54 -22.73
N TYR A 65 15.57 -22.27 -21.46
CA TYR A 65 15.63 -23.32 -20.44
C TYR A 65 14.28 -24.04 -20.31
N MET A 66 13.16 -23.32 -20.33
CA MET A 66 11.82 -23.92 -20.26
C MET A 66 11.47 -24.72 -21.52
N LEU A 67 11.95 -24.33 -22.69
CA LEU A 67 11.86 -25.14 -23.91
C LEU A 67 12.64 -26.46 -23.75
N MET A 68 13.83 -26.43 -23.15
CA MET A 68 14.61 -27.64 -22.87
C MET A 68 13.93 -28.54 -21.83
N VAL A 69 13.24 -27.97 -20.84
CA VAL A 69 12.35 -28.74 -19.95
C VAL A 69 11.20 -29.37 -20.75
N ALA A 70 10.57 -28.64 -21.67
CA ALA A 70 9.51 -29.18 -22.52
C ALA A 70 9.99 -30.38 -23.36
N ILE A 71 11.17 -30.27 -23.95
CA ILE A 71 11.82 -31.35 -24.69
C ILE A 71 12.10 -32.54 -23.76
N HIS A 72 12.59 -32.29 -22.54
CA HIS A 72 12.80 -33.35 -21.54
C HIS A 72 11.53 -34.14 -21.24
N LEU A 73 10.43 -33.41 -20.97
CA LEU A 73 9.14 -34.00 -20.65
C LEU A 73 8.58 -34.79 -21.83
N PHE A 74 8.61 -34.20 -23.03
CA PHE A 74 8.13 -34.84 -24.25
C PHE A 74 8.91 -36.12 -24.56
N LEU A 75 10.24 -36.06 -24.61
CA LEU A 75 11.08 -37.23 -24.87
C LEU A 75 10.89 -38.29 -23.78
N GLY A 76 10.82 -37.89 -22.51
CA GLY A 76 10.57 -38.79 -21.39
C GLY A 76 9.27 -39.58 -21.57
N LEU A 77 8.16 -38.90 -21.91
CA LEU A 77 6.86 -39.54 -22.14
C LEU A 77 6.87 -40.47 -23.34
N VAL A 78 7.44 -40.03 -24.47
CA VAL A 78 7.53 -40.85 -25.69
C VAL A 78 8.37 -42.10 -25.47
N LEU A 79 9.41 -42.03 -24.64
CA LEU A 79 10.32 -43.16 -24.38
C LEU A 79 9.77 -44.20 -23.39
N ILE A 80 8.68 -43.91 -22.66
CA ILE A 80 8.04 -44.88 -21.76
C ILE A 80 7.65 -46.15 -22.53
N VAL A 81 6.90 -46.01 -23.63
CA VAL A 81 6.38 -47.18 -24.37
C VAL A 81 7.51 -48.03 -24.97
N PRO A 82 8.47 -47.47 -25.73
CA PRO A 82 9.62 -48.23 -26.23
C PRO A 82 10.42 -48.92 -25.12
N PHE A 83 10.61 -48.26 -23.97
CA PHE A 83 11.30 -48.84 -22.83
C PHE A 83 10.54 -50.04 -22.23
N LEU A 84 9.24 -49.90 -22.01
CA LEU A 84 8.40 -50.98 -21.47
C LEU A 84 8.35 -52.19 -22.39
N VAL A 85 8.17 -51.96 -23.69
CA VAL A 85 8.17 -53.03 -24.72
C VAL A 85 9.53 -53.71 -24.77
N PHE A 86 10.63 -52.93 -24.80
CA PHE A 86 11.98 -53.49 -24.83
C PHE A 86 12.31 -54.27 -23.56
N GLY A 87 12.11 -53.66 -22.39
CA GLY A 87 12.43 -54.24 -21.09
C GLY A 87 11.69 -55.55 -20.86
N THR A 88 10.39 -55.58 -21.18
CA THR A 88 9.55 -56.78 -21.05
C THR A 88 9.98 -57.88 -22.04
N ALA A 89 10.14 -57.54 -23.32
CA ALA A 89 10.56 -58.51 -24.33
C ALA A 89 11.97 -59.06 -24.06
N HIS A 90 12.90 -58.20 -23.63
CA HIS A 90 14.25 -58.58 -23.27
C HIS A 90 14.28 -59.48 -22.02
N TRP A 91 13.45 -59.18 -21.02
CA TRP A 91 13.28 -60.02 -19.83
C TRP A 91 12.75 -61.41 -20.19
N VAL A 92 11.64 -61.49 -20.93
CA VAL A 92 11.00 -62.76 -21.32
C VAL A 92 11.95 -63.66 -22.11
N THR A 93 12.73 -63.08 -23.02
CA THR A 93 13.68 -63.81 -23.87
C THR A 93 15.00 -64.18 -23.16
N SER A 94 15.29 -63.57 -22.01
CA SER A 94 16.57 -63.75 -21.30
C SER A 94 16.45 -64.47 -19.94
N ARG A 95 15.27 -64.53 -19.32
CA ARG A 95 15.06 -65.09 -17.96
C ARG A 95 15.47 -66.56 -17.78
N LYS A 96 15.46 -67.36 -18.86
CA LYS A 96 15.83 -68.78 -18.85
C LYS A 96 17.31 -69.04 -19.23
N ARG A 97 18.11 -68.01 -19.44
CA ARG A 97 19.52 -68.16 -19.88
C ARG A 97 20.44 -68.60 -18.73
N PRO A 98 21.57 -69.28 -19.02
CA PRO A 98 22.45 -69.86 -17.99
C PRO A 98 23.26 -68.83 -17.20
N ASN A 99 23.50 -67.63 -17.75
CA ASN A 99 24.27 -66.58 -17.08
C ASN A 99 23.43 -65.84 -16.03
N ARG A 100 23.35 -66.41 -14.81
CA ARG A 100 22.57 -65.87 -13.69
C ARG A 100 23.05 -64.48 -13.23
N SER A 101 24.34 -64.18 -13.36
CA SER A 101 24.91 -62.88 -12.97
C SER A 101 24.40 -61.75 -13.88
N ALA A 102 24.43 -61.95 -15.20
CA ALA A 102 23.88 -60.99 -16.16
C ALA A 102 22.37 -60.79 -15.95
N ILE A 103 21.61 -61.87 -15.68
CA ILE A 103 20.16 -61.79 -15.42
C ILE A 103 19.86 -60.95 -14.17
N ARG A 104 20.52 -61.20 -13.02
CA ARG A 104 20.29 -60.42 -11.79
C ARG A 104 20.57 -58.93 -11.99
N ARG A 105 21.68 -58.59 -12.66
CA ARG A 105 22.04 -57.20 -12.99
C ARG A 105 21.06 -56.55 -13.96
N GLY A 106 20.53 -57.33 -14.91
CA GLY A 106 19.50 -56.88 -15.86
C GLY A 106 18.14 -56.62 -15.19
N ILE A 107 17.73 -57.45 -14.23
CA ILE A 107 16.54 -57.19 -13.39
C ILE A 107 16.74 -55.92 -12.58
N GLY A 108 17.90 -55.75 -11.95
CA GLY A 108 18.23 -54.53 -11.20
C GLY A 108 18.15 -53.29 -12.09
N LEU A 109 18.71 -53.35 -13.31
CA LEU A 109 18.61 -52.26 -14.29
C LEU A 109 17.16 -51.96 -14.70
N LEU A 110 16.35 -53.01 -14.93
CA LEU A 110 14.93 -52.86 -15.26
C LEU A 110 14.14 -52.23 -14.11
N ALA A 111 14.39 -52.65 -12.86
CA ALA A 111 13.76 -52.10 -11.67
C ALA A 111 14.12 -50.63 -11.45
N VAL A 112 15.40 -50.26 -11.59
CA VAL A 112 15.84 -48.86 -11.51
C VAL A 112 15.27 -48.04 -12.68
N GLY A 113 15.15 -48.63 -13.87
CA GLY A 113 14.47 -47.99 -15.00
C GLY A 113 13.00 -47.69 -14.70
N PHE A 114 12.26 -48.60 -14.06
CA PHE A 114 10.92 -48.31 -13.55
C PHE A 114 10.93 -47.19 -12.51
N ALA A 115 11.90 -47.16 -11.61
CA ALA A 115 12.02 -46.07 -10.63
C ALA A 115 12.22 -44.71 -11.32
N VAL A 116 13.03 -44.62 -12.39
CA VAL A 116 13.17 -43.40 -13.21
C VAL A 116 11.84 -42.99 -13.84
N LEU A 117 11.10 -43.92 -14.46
CA LEU A 117 9.84 -43.62 -15.12
C LEU A 117 8.75 -43.20 -14.12
N ILE A 118 8.60 -43.93 -13.01
CA ILE A 118 7.61 -43.64 -11.96
C ILE A 118 7.94 -42.29 -11.30
N SER A 119 9.20 -42.06 -10.93
CA SER A 119 9.61 -40.77 -10.36
C SER A 119 9.40 -39.61 -11.35
N GLY A 120 9.63 -39.84 -12.64
CA GLY A 120 9.31 -38.86 -13.69
C GLY A 120 7.82 -38.55 -13.74
N LEU A 121 6.95 -39.57 -13.76
CA LEU A 121 5.49 -39.40 -13.73
C LEU A 121 4.99 -38.71 -12.46
N VAL A 122 5.59 -38.97 -11.30
CA VAL A 122 5.28 -38.29 -10.02
C VAL A 122 5.61 -36.79 -10.08
N LEU A 123 6.66 -36.41 -10.82
CA LEU A 123 7.08 -35.01 -10.98
C LEU A 123 6.27 -34.27 -12.05
N VAL A 124 5.71 -35.02 -13.00
CA VAL A 124 4.89 -34.50 -14.10
C VAL A 124 3.46 -34.28 -13.64
N ARG A 125 2.98 -33.04 -13.72
CA ARG A 125 1.62 -32.64 -13.33
C ARG A 125 0.71 -32.54 -14.55
N LEU A 126 0.47 -33.69 -15.20
CA LEU A 126 -0.28 -33.79 -16.45
C LEU A 126 -1.50 -34.71 -16.31
N PHE A 127 -2.51 -34.50 -17.18
CA PHE A 127 -3.68 -35.37 -17.33
C PHE A 127 -4.50 -35.62 -16.04
N GLY A 128 -4.55 -34.65 -15.13
CA GLY A 128 -5.28 -34.77 -13.86
C GLY A 128 -4.54 -35.54 -12.75
N PHE A 129 -3.35 -36.09 -13.05
CA PHE A 129 -2.46 -36.66 -12.05
C PHE A 129 -1.58 -35.56 -11.44
N GLU A 130 -1.99 -35.03 -10.28
CA GLU A 130 -1.30 -33.93 -9.61
C GLU A 130 -0.88 -34.33 -8.18
N VAL A 131 0.36 -34.80 -8.02
CA VAL A 131 0.93 -34.96 -6.67
C VAL A 131 1.24 -33.56 -6.11
N ARG A 132 0.48 -33.15 -5.08
CA ARG A 132 0.60 -31.83 -4.44
C ARG A 132 1.49 -31.84 -3.20
N ASP A 133 1.59 -32.96 -2.48
CA ASP A 133 2.39 -33.07 -1.26
C ASP A 133 3.89 -32.80 -1.55
N PRO A 134 4.49 -31.77 -0.93
CA PRO A 134 5.90 -31.43 -1.13
C PRO A 134 6.86 -32.58 -0.82
N ARG A 135 6.57 -33.41 0.19
CA ARG A 135 7.44 -34.50 0.65
C ARG A 135 7.53 -35.61 -0.40
N ILE A 136 6.38 -36.00 -0.94
CA ILE A 136 6.32 -37.04 -1.99
C ILE A 136 7.08 -36.57 -3.24
N ARG A 137 6.95 -35.29 -3.58
CA ARG A 137 7.67 -34.70 -4.72
C ARG A 137 9.16 -34.60 -4.49
N GLU A 138 9.59 -34.26 -3.28
CA GLU A 138 11.01 -34.21 -2.94
C GLU A 138 11.65 -35.60 -3.05
N ILE A 139 11.00 -36.63 -2.52
CA ILE A 139 11.41 -38.02 -2.69
C ILE A 139 11.44 -38.39 -4.17
N GLY A 140 10.41 -38.04 -4.93
CA GLY A 140 10.34 -38.24 -6.37
C GLY A 140 11.50 -37.55 -7.12
N TYR A 141 11.82 -36.30 -6.77
CA TYR A 141 12.90 -35.52 -7.37
C TYR A 141 14.26 -36.17 -7.15
N TRP A 142 14.60 -36.50 -5.91
CA TRP A 142 15.87 -37.16 -5.58
C TRP A 142 15.96 -38.56 -6.21
N THR A 143 14.85 -39.30 -6.24
CA THR A 143 14.78 -40.60 -6.93
C THR A 143 15.05 -40.44 -8.43
N HIS A 144 14.44 -39.44 -9.07
CA HIS A 144 14.60 -39.17 -10.50
C HIS A 144 16.01 -38.68 -10.86
N LEU A 145 16.69 -38.01 -9.93
CA LEU A 145 18.05 -37.52 -10.10
C LEU A 145 19.11 -38.62 -9.91
N ILE A 146 18.94 -39.47 -8.89
CA ILE A 146 19.95 -40.50 -8.52
C ILE A 146 19.80 -41.77 -9.37
N SER A 147 18.58 -42.18 -9.67
CA SER A 147 18.30 -43.46 -10.37
C SER A 147 18.98 -43.57 -11.75
N PRO A 148 19.10 -42.52 -12.59
CA PRO A 148 19.85 -42.60 -13.84
C PRO A 148 21.33 -42.93 -13.65
N VAL A 149 21.98 -42.40 -12.60
CA VAL A 149 23.39 -42.70 -12.28
C VAL A 149 23.54 -44.18 -11.91
N VAL A 150 22.63 -44.68 -11.07
CA VAL A 150 22.57 -46.09 -10.69
C VAL A 150 22.28 -46.98 -11.90
N ALA A 151 21.38 -46.56 -12.79
CA ALA A 151 21.07 -47.27 -14.03
C ALA A 151 22.29 -47.36 -14.96
N ILE A 152 23.09 -46.30 -15.08
CA ILE A 152 24.34 -46.33 -15.86
C ILE A 152 25.33 -47.34 -15.24
N ALA A 153 25.52 -47.31 -13.92
CA ALA A 153 26.42 -48.25 -13.23
C ALA A 153 25.96 -49.71 -13.40
N LEU A 154 24.64 -49.96 -13.26
CA LEU A 154 24.04 -51.27 -13.47
C LEU A 154 24.10 -51.72 -14.93
N TYR A 155 23.94 -50.81 -15.89
CA TYR A 155 24.10 -51.10 -17.32
C TYR A 155 25.53 -51.51 -17.65
N VAL A 156 26.53 -50.76 -17.17
CA VAL A 156 27.96 -51.11 -17.34
C VAL A 156 28.24 -52.48 -16.71
N SER A 157 27.79 -52.70 -15.47
CA SER A 157 27.94 -53.97 -14.77
C SER A 157 27.23 -55.14 -15.47
N HIS A 158 26.04 -54.92 -16.02
CA HIS A 158 25.28 -55.90 -16.78
C HIS A 158 26.00 -56.27 -18.09
N ARG A 159 26.60 -55.29 -18.76
CA ARG A 159 27.38 -55.50 -19.99
C ARG A 159 28.75 -56.14 -19.73
N TRP A 160 29.40 -55.87 -18.60
CA TRP A 160 30.61 -56.60 -18.17
C TRP A 160 30.35 -58.08 -17.89
N ALA A 161 29.15 -58.43 -17.40
CA ALA A 161 28.71 -59.82 -17.28
C ALA A 161 28.26 -60.44 -18.62
N GLY A 162 28.27 -59.67 -19.72
CA GLY A 162 27.75 -60.06 -21.04
C GLY A 162 28.69 -59.66 -22.20
N PRO A 163 28.18 -59.24 -23.38
CA PRO A 163 29.02 -58.83 -24.51
C PRO A 163 29.78 -57.52 -24.23
N ARG A 164 31.04 -57.43 -24.68
CA ARG A 164 31.93 -56.26 -24.43
C ARG A 164 31.29 -54.94 -24.90
N ILE A 165 31.50 -53.88 -24.11
CA ILE A 165 31.10 -52.50 -24.47
C ILE A 165 32.10 -51.95 -25.50
N GLN A 166 31.59 -51.38 -26.59
CA GLN A 166 32.41 -50.65 -27.54
C GLN A 166 32.61 -49.20 -27.06
N TRP A 167 33.61 -49.02 -26.19
CA TRP A 167 33.90 -47.75 -25.51
C TRP A 167 34.11 -46.55 -26.43
N VAL A 168 34.46 -46.78 -27.70
CA VAL A 168 34.63 -45.72 -28.71
C VAL A 168 33.35 -44.90 -28.89
N TYR A 169 32.17 -45.56 -28.93
CA TYR A 169 30.89 -44.86 -29.10
C TYR A 169 30.50 -44.06 -27.85
N MET A 170 30.77 -44.61 -26.66
CA MET A 170 30.57 -43.91 -25.39
C MET A 170 31.47 -42.67 -25.26
N LYS A 171 32.76 -42.78 -25.63
CA LYS A 171 33.71 -41.66 -25.60
C LYS A 171 33.33 -40.56 -26.59
N ARG A 172 32.97 -40.93 -27.83
CA ARG A 172 32.54 -39.96 -28.87
C ARG A 172 31.22 -39.29 -28.49
N GLY A 173 30.22 -40.05 -28.05
CA GLY A 173 28.94 -39.50 -27.60
C GLY A 173 29.08 -38.61 -26.36
N GLY A 174 29.88 -39.04 -25.38
CA GLY A 174 30.18 -38.26 -24.17
C GLY A 174 30.92 -36.95 -24.47
N ALA A 175 31.87 -36.96 -25.41
CA ALA A 175 32.56 -35.75 -25.84
C ALA A 175 31.62 -34.74 -26.53
N VAL A 176 30.72 -35.21 -27.39
CA VAL A 176 29.72 -34.36 -28.06
C VAL A 176 28.74 -33.76 -27.06
N VAL A 177 28.19 -34.58 -26.15
CA VAL A 177 27.28 -34.10 -25.09
C VAL A 177 27.99 -33.13 -24.15
N GLY A 178 29.23 -33.43 -23.75
CA GLY A 178 30.04 -32.54 -22.91
C GLY A 178 30.29 -31.18 -23.57
N LEU A 179 30.66 -31.17 -24.85
CA LEU A 179 30.89 -29.93 -25.59
C LEU A 179 29.60 -29.12 -25.78
N LEU A 180 28.47 -29.77 -26.04
CA LEU A 180 27.17 -29.12 -26.14
C LEU A 180 26.72 -28.53 -24.79
N VAL A 181 26.89 -29.26 -23.69
CA VAL A 181 26.56 -28.76 -22.34
C VAL A 181 27.42 -27.54 -21.98
N VAL A 182 28.74 -27.59 -22.26
CA VAL A 182 29.65 -26.46 -22.01
C VAL A 182 29.28 -25.26 -22.87
N ALA A 183 29.02 -25.46 -24.16
CA ALA A 183 28.61 -24.38 -25.07
C ALA A 183 27.27 -23.75 -24.66
N MET A 184 26.26 -24.57 -24.33
CA MET A 184 24.96 -24.08 -23.85
C MET A 184 25.08 -23.41 -22.47
N GLY A 185 25.93 -23.92 -21.58
CA GLY A 185 26.23 -23.29 -20.29
C GLY A 185 26.86 -21.92 -20.46
N PHE A 186 27.81 -21.75 -21.39
CA PHE A 186 28.41 -20.46 -21.73
C PHE A 186 27.36 -19.48 -22.29
N LEU A 187 26.51 -19.91 -23.22
CA LEU A 187 25.45 -19.06 -23.78
C LEU A 187 24.45 -18.54 -22.72
N HIS A 188 24.25 -19.28 -21.62
CA HIS A 188 23.43 -18.82 -20.49
C HIS A 188 24.08 -17.71 -19.65
N THR A 189 25.40 -17.58 -19.68
CA THR A 189 26.10 -16.54 -18.90
C THR A 189 26.04 -15.15 -19.53
N VAL A 190 25.58 -15.05 -20.78
CA VAL A 190 25.61 -13.81 -21.58
C VAL A 190 24.40 -12.88 -21.30
N ASP A 191 23.32 -13.36 -20.69
CA ASP A 191 22.22 -12.50 -20.20
C ASP A 191 21.52 -13.12 -18.97
N PRO A 192 22.10 -12.97 -17.76
CA PRO A 192 21.40 -13.34 -16.54
C PRO A 192 20.19 -12.41 -16.35
N SER A 193 19.00 -13.01 -16.30
CA SER A 193 17.77 -12.29 -15.97
C SER A 193 17.84 -11.70 -14.56
N ASN A 194 18.14 -10.41 -14.46
CA ASN A 194 17.95 -9.63 -13.24
C ASN A 194 16.47 -9.23 -13.14
N TYR A 195 15.74 -9.78 -12.16
CA TYR A 195 14.29 -9.58 -11.93
C TYR A 195 13.97 -8.38 -11.02
N VAL A 196 15.01 -7.69 -10.52
CA VAL A 196 14.90 -6.49 -9.70
C VAL A 196 15.78 -5.43 -10.35
N ARG A 197 15.23 -4.77 -11.37
CA ARG A 197 15.89 -3.65 -12.05
C ARG A 197 15.20 -2.35 -11.65
N LYS A 198 16.02 -1.32 -11.41
CA LYS A 198 15.56 0.08 -11.38
C LYS A 198 15.53 0.59 -12.82
N GLY A 199 14.48 1.29 -13.20
CA GLY A 199 14.35 1.87 -14.54
C GLY A 199 15.35 3.02 -14.76
N PRO A 200 15.75 3.28 -16.02
CA PRO A 200 16.54 4.46 -16.38
C PRO A 200 15.75 5.75 -16.14
N ARG A 201 16.43 6.83 -15.73
CA ARG A 201 15.81 8.13 -15.47
C ARG A 201 15.23 8.76 -16.74
N GLU A 202 15.90 8.50 -17.87
CA GLU A 202 15.52 8.99 -19.18
C GLU A 202 14.13 8.47 -19.62
N GLY A 203 13.65 7.38 -19.01
CA GLY A 203 12.28 6.87 -19.20
C GLY A 203 11.21 7.83 -18.67
N LYS A 204 11.51 8.67 -17.67
CA LYS A 204 10.54 9.60 -17.06
C LYS A 204 9.94 10.58 -18.05
N LYS A 205 10.66 10.95 -19.11
CA LYS A 205 10.15 11.88 -20.14
C LYS A 205 8.83 11.41 -20.79
N TYR A 206 8.58 10.10 -20.79
CA TYR A 206 7.36 9.51 -21.33
C TYR A 206 6.21 9.47 -20.33
N PHE A 207 6.50 9.49 -19.02
CA PHE A 207 5.54 9.16 -17.97
C PHE A 207 5.27 10.32 -16.99
N PHE A 208 6.18 11.28 -16.87
CA PHE A 208 5.99 12.48 -16.06
C PHE A 208 4.71 13.23 -16.47
N PRO A 209 3.89 13.76 -15.52
CA PRO A 209 4.09 13.90 -14.07
C PRO A 209 3.78 12.70 -13.15
N SER A 210 3.56 11.49 -13.68
CA SER A 210 3.70 10.29 -12.83
C SER A 210 5.18 9.99 -12.58
N GLU A 211 5.48 9.46 -11.39
CA GLU A 211 6.83 9.03 -11.03
C GLU A 211 7.19 7.63 -11.56
N ALA A 212 6.24 6.96 -12.24
CA ALA A 212 6.44 5.62 -12.74
C ALA A 212 7.49 5.56 -13.87
N VAL A 213 8.24 4.46 -13.91
CA VAL A 213 9.21 4.17 -14.97
C VAL A 213 9.16 2.71 -15.38
N THR A 214 9.57 2.42 -16.63
CA THR A 214 9.77 1.05 -17.08
C THR A 214 11.22 0.61 -16.86
N ALA A 215 11.44 -0.69 -16.63
CA ALA A 215 12.75 -1.24 -16.29
C ALA A 215 13.85 -1.01 -17.35
N ASP A 216 13.47 -0.81 -18.61
CA ASP A 216 14.37 -0.57 -19.75
C ASP A 216 14.14 0.79 -20.43
N GLY A 217 13.22 1.61 -19.90
CA GLY A 217 12.85 2.91 -20.47
C GLY A 217 11.98 2.84 -21.72
N ASN A 218 11.56 1.65 -22.16
CA ASN A 218 10.70 1.44 -23.32
C ASN A 218 9.23 1.27 -22.91
N PHE A 219 8.31 1.42 -23.87
CA PHE A 219 6.91 1.06 -23.69
C PHE A 219 6.73 -0.47 -23.60
N ILE A 220 5.72 -0.91 -22.84
CA ILE A 220 5.34 -2.30 -22.66
C ILE A 220 4.13 -2.60 -23.56
N PRO A 221 4.16 -3.66 -24.39
CA PRO A 221 3.01 -4.03 -25.21
C PRO A 221 1.74 -4.25 -24.39
N ALA A 222 0.62 -3.64 -24.81
CA ALA A 222 -0.67 -3.76 -24.11
C ALA A 222 -1.13 -5.21 -23.96
N SER A 223 -0.88 -6.06 -24.96
CA SER A 223 -1.20 -7.49 -24.92
C SER A 223 -0.51 -8.23 -23.77
N THR A 224 0.68 -7.78 -23.36
CA THR A 224 1.37 -8.35 -22.21
C THR A 224 0.69 -7.95 -20.92
N LEU A 225 0.28 -6.69 -20.79
CA LEU A 225 -0.35 -6.16 -19.58
C LEU A 225 -1.80 -6.63 -19.40
N MET A 226 -2.52 -6.96 -20.49
CA MET A 226 -3.93 -7.38 -20.48
C MET A 226 -4.14 -8.91 -20.43
N ASN A 227 -3.22 -9.65 -19.81
CA ASN A 227 -3.23 -11.11 -19.85
C ASN A 227 -4.01 -11.79 -18.69
N ASP A 228 -5.05 -11.15 -18.16
CA ASP A 228 -5.76 -11.62 -16.95
C ASP A 228 -6.48 -12.97 -17.15
N GLN A 229 -7.03 -13.19 -18.35
CA GLN A 229 -7.66 -14.46 -18.74
C GLN A 229 -6.68 -15.65 -18.70
N TYR A 230 -5.40 -15.39 -18.95
CA TYR A 230 -4.35 -16.40 -18.83
C TYR A 230 -4.08 -16.74 -17.36
N CYS A 231 -4.06 -15.73 -16.48
CA CYS A 231 -3.93 -15.92 -15.03
C CYS A 231 -5.09 -16.73 -14.45
N MET A 232 -6.33 -16.42 -14.85
CA MET A 232 -7.57 -17.07 -14.40
C MET A 232 -7.54 -18.61 -14.56
N LYS A 233 -6.82 -19.14 -15.56
CA LYS A 233 -6.72 -20.60 -15.79
C LYS A 233 -6.13 -21.37 -14.59
N CYS A 234 -5.32 -20.72 -13.75
CA CYS A 234 -4.72 -21.32 -12.55
C CYS A 234 -5.09 -20.60 -11.23
N HIS A 235 -5.64 -19.38 -11.33
CA HIS A 235 -5.96 -18.48 -10.24
C HIS A 235 -7.40 -17.98 -10.34
N LYS A 236 -8.35 -18.91 -10.37
CA LYS A 236 -9.74 -18.57 -10.64
C LYS A 236 -10.35 -17.78 -9.48
N ASP A 237 -10.12 -18.22 -8.25
CA ASP A 237 -10.71 -17.58 -7.07
C ASP A 237 -10.16 -16.16 -6.90
N ALA A 238 -8.84 -15.98 -7.12
CA ALA A 238 -8.22 -14.65 -7.12
C ALA A 238 -8.75 -13.74 -8.25
N TYR A 239 -8.91 -14.29 -9.46
CA TYR A 239 -9.47 -13.56 -10.60
C TYR A 239 -10.90 -13.12 -10.34
N ASP A 240 -11.76 -14.01 -9.85
CA ASP A 240 -13.15 -13.70 -9.56
C ASP A 240 -13.24 -12.57 -8.52
N SER A 241 -12.41 -12.62 -7.47
CA SER A 241 -12.33 -11.53 -6.49
C SER A 241 -11.85 -10.20 -7.11
N TRP A 242 -10.75 -10.23 -7.86
CA TRP A 242 -10.20 -9.04 -8.53
C TRP A 242 -11.19 -8.43 -9.52
N PHE A 243 -11.91 -9.26 -10.27
CA PHE A 243 -12.84 -8.83 -11.32
C PHE A 243 -13.93 -7.91 -10.78
N HIS A 244 -14.36 -8.07 -9.52
CA HIS A 244 -15.36 -7.19 -8.91
C HIS A 244 -14.76 -5.99 -8.14
N SER A 245 -13.43 -5.93 -8.01
CA SER A 245 -12.70 -4.95 -7.19
C SER A 245 -12.63 -3.56 -7.80
N SER A 246 -12.38 -2.54 -6.97
CA SER A 246 -12.11 -1.18 -7.45
C SER A 246 -10.80 -1.07 -8.25
N HIS A 247 -9.88 -2.04 -8.15
CA HIS A 247 -8.66 -2.07 -8.95
C HIS A 247 -8.94 -2.47 -10.40
N HIS A 248 -9.82 -3.45 -10.65
CA HIS A 248 -10.26 -3.72 -12.02
C HIS A 248 -11.02 -2.52 -12.59
N PHE A 249 -11.83 -1.85 -11.78
CA PHE A 249 -12.59 -0.66 -12.15
C PHE A 249 -11.88 0.67 -11.82
N SER A 250 -10.56 0.71 -12.00
CA SER A 250 -9.76 1.91 -11.73
C SER A 250 -9.72 2.88 -12.91
N SER A 251 -9.86 2.39 -14.15
CA SER A 251 -9.66 3.15 -15.39
C SER A 251 -10.99 3.69 -15.94
N PHE A 252 -11.14 3.86 -17.25
CA PHE A 252 -12.32 4.47 -17.86
C PHE A 252 -13.57 3.59 -17.87
N ASN A 253 -13.44 2.33 -17.43
CA ASN A 253 -14.57 1.49 -17.02
C ASN A 253 -15.27 1.99 -15.74
N ASN A 254 -14.78 3.09 -15.14
CA ASN A 254 -15.36 3.82 -14.03
C ASN A 254 -15.75 5.24 -14.49
N LYS A 255 -17.05 5.48 -14.69
CA LYS A 255 -17.59 6.75 -15.19
C LYS A 255 -17.20 7.98 -14.34
N PRO A 256 -17.31 7.95 -12.99
CA PRO A 256 -16.83 9.05 -12.16
C PRO A 256 -15.35 9.41 -12.37
N TYR A 257 -14.48 8.40 -12.49
CA TYR A 257 -13.07 8.63 -12.80
C TYR A 257 -12.87 9.22 -14.20
N LEU A 258 -13.53 8.64 -15.20
CA LEU A 258 -13.50 9.13 -16.58
C LEU A 258 -13.91 10.61 -16.67
N ALA A 259 -14.97 11.04 -15.97
CA ALA A 259 -15.39 12.43 -15.93
C ALA A 259 -14.32 13.36 -15.35
N SER A 260 -13.66 12.94 -14.25
CA SER A 260 -12.57 13.70 -13.63
C SER A 260 -11.37 13.86 -14.60
N VAL A 261 -10.96 12.76 -15.26
CA VAL A 261 -9.84 12.78 -16.21
C VAL A 261 -10.16 13.59 -17.45
N LYS A 262 -11.40 13.51 -17.98
CA LYS A 262 -11.82 14.34 -19.11
C LYS A 262 -11.68 15.83 -18.79
N GLU A 263 -12.12 16.25 -17.60
CA GLU A 263 -11.95 17.63 -17.15
C GLU A 263 -10.46 18.01 -17.03
N THR A 264 -9.64 17.18 -16.37
CA THR A 264 -8.20 17.46 -16.27
C THR A 264 -7.54 17.56 -17.65
N ARG A 265 -7.88 16.67 -18.60
CA ARG A 265 -7.37 16.73 -19.98
C ARG A 265 -7.85 18.00 -20.69
N GLU A 266 -9.09 18.42 -20.52
CA GLU A 266 -9.62 19.66 -21.11
C GLU A 266 -8.92 20.90 -20.54
N VAL A 267 -8.77 20.98 -19.22
CA VAL A 267 -8.08 22.08 -18.54
C VAL A 267 -6.62 22.15 -19.00
N SER A 268 -5.93 21.01 -19.02
CA SER A 268 -4.52 20.95 -19.43
C SER A 268 -4.36 21.30 -20.92
N LEU A 269 -5.25 20.82 -21.79
CA LEU A 269 -5.19 21.16 -23.21
C LEU A 269 -5.38 22.66 -23.45
N LYS A 270 -6.31 23.30 -22.73
CA LYS A 270 -6.51 24.76 -22.80
C LYS A 270 -5.36 25.56 -22.20
N ARG A 271 -4.77 25.07 -21.11
CA ARG A 271 -3.75 25.78 -20.33
C ARG A 271 -2.35 25.61 -20.92
N ASP A 272 -2.01 24.38 -21.34
CA ASP A 272 -0.66 23.93 -21.65
C ASP A 272 -0.49 23.53 -23.12
N GLY A 273 -1.60 23.34 -23.86
CA GLY A 273 -1.58 22.89 -25.24
C GLY A 273 -1.43 21.37 -25.41
N ASP A 274 -1.39 20.61 -24.31
CA ASP A 274 -1.34 19.16 -24.31
C ASP A 274 -2.10 18.54 -23.13
N VAL A 275 -2.19 17.21 -23.09
CA VAL A 275 -2.94 16.46 -22.07
C VAL A 275 -2.04 15.77 -21.04
N ARG A 276 -0.74 16.07 -21.03
CA ARG A 276 0.27 15.31 -20.27
C ARG A 276 0.06 15.39 -18.78
N ALA A 277 -0.52 16.46 -18.24
CA ALA A 277 -0.81 16.55 -16.81
C ALA A 277 -1.70 15.39 -16.31
N ALA A 278 -2.58 14.84 -17.17
CA ALA A 278 -3.41 13.68 -16.84
C ALA A 278 -2.62 12.38 -16.63
N ARG A 279 -1.34 12.31 -17.02
CA ARG A 279 -0.47 11.16 -16.72
C ARG A 279 -0.26 10.96 -15.22
N TRP A 280 -0.41 12.02 -14.41
CA TRP A 280 -0.42 11.92 -12.95
C TRP A 280 -1.47 10.92 -12.45
N CYS A 281 -2.65 10.88 -13.08
CA CYS A 281 -3.69 9.90 -12.80
C CYS A 281 -3.31 8.51 -13.35
N ALA A 282 -2.78 8.48 -14.57
CA ALA A 282 -2.58 7.27 -15.37
C ALA A 282 -1.62 6.25 -14.74
N GLY A 283 -0.58 6.72 -14.03
CA GLY A 283 0.36 5.84 -13.32
C GLY A 283 -0.29 4.97 -12.25
N CYS A 284 -1.39 5.43 -11.65
CA CYS A 284 -2.13 4.67 -10.63
C CYS A 284 -3.38 3.98 -11.22
N HIS A 285 -4.08 4.62 -12.16
CA HIS A 285 -5.41 4.20 -12.60
C HIS A 285 -5.44 3.50 -13.97
N ASP A 286 -4.55 3.90 -14.89
CA ASP A 286 -4.59 3.54 -16.31
C ASP A 286 -3.29 2.86 -16.79
N PRO A 287 -2.71 1.90 -16.05
CA PRO A 287 -1.37 1.39 -16.35
C PRO A 287 -1.25 0.78 -17.76
N VAL A 288 -2.31 0.17 -18.29
CA VAL A 288 -2.28 -0.47 -19.62
C VAL A 288 -2.11 0.55 -20.76
N PRO A 289 -3.01 1.54 -20.97
CA PRO A 289 -2.81 2.53 -22.01
C PRO A 289 -1.59 3.41 -21.74
N PHE A 290 -1.24 3.62 -20.47
CA PHE A 290 -0.11 4.44 -20.06
C PHE A 290 1.24 3.83 -20.48
N PHE A 291 1.53 2.60 -20.03
CA PHE A 291 2.81 1.95 -20.35
C PHE A 291 2.89 1.44 -21.80
N SER A 292 1.77 1.33 -22.51
CA SER A 292 1.79 1.01 -23.96
C SER A 292 1.98 2.22 -24.86
N GLY A 293 2.00 3.44 -24.30
CA GLY A 293 2.13 4.69 -25.04
C GLY A 293 0.82 5.17 -25.70
N LYS A 294 -0.28 4.43 -25.56
CA LYS A 294 -1.59 4.81 -26.10
C LYS A 294 -2.23 5.99 -25.40
N PHE A 295 -1.94 6.21 -24.11
CA PHE A 295 -2.61 7.24 -23.31
C PHE A 295 -2.41 8.67 -23.87
N ASP A 296 -1.27 8.89 -24.53
CA ASP A 296 -0.88 10.14 -25.16
C ASP A 296 -1.26 10.23 -26.64
N ASP A 297 -1.82 9.18 -27.24
CA ASP A 297 -2.29 9.22 -28.62
C ASP A 297 -3.42 10.27 -28.72
N PRO A 298 -3.30 11.29 -29.58
CA PRO A 298 -4.34 12.29 -29.78
C PRO A 298 -5.69 11.70 -30.20
N ASN A 299 -5.69 10.50 -30.80
CA ASN A 299 -6.89 9.77 -31.22
C ASN A 299 -7.36 8.72 -30.21
N PHE A 300 -6.80 8.71 -28.99
CA PHE A 300 -7.15 7.73 -27.98
C PHE A 300 -8.61 7.89 -27.54
N ASP A 301 -9.44 6.90 -27.87
CA ASP A 301 -10.83 6.85 -27.43
C ASP A 301 -10.89 6.35 -25.98
N LEU A 302 -11.02 7.29 -25.05
CA LEU A 302 -11.12 7.02 -23.62
C LEU A 302 -12.28 6.08 -23.26
N GLU A 303 -13.35 6.04 -24.05
CA GLU A 303 -14.54 5.24 -23.74
C GLU A 303 -14.50 3.85 -24.37
N LYS A 304 -13.98 3.72 -25.60
CA LYS A 304 -14.09 2.50 -26.38
C LYS A 304 -12.80 1.71 -26.51
N ASP A 305 -11.63 2.31 -26.31
CA ASP A 305 -10.38 1.56 -26.45
C ASP A 305 -10.30 0.49 -25.33
N PRO A 306 -10.10 -0.80 -25.67
CA PRO A 306 -10.03 -1.87 -24.68
C PRO A 306 -8.97 -1.67 -23.60
N THR A 307 -7.88 -0.96 -23.90
CA THR A 307 -6.82 -0.67 -22.93
C THR A 307 -7.33 0.26 -21.82
N GLY A 308 -8.17 1.26 -22.15
CA GLY A 308 -8.83 2.13 -21.18
C GLY A 308 -9.91 1.43 -20.33
N GLN A 309 -10.28 0.20 -20.67
CA GLN A 309 -11.25 -0.60 -19.92
C GLN A 309 -10.59 -1.67 -19.04
N ALA A 310 -9.26 -1.78 -19.05
CA ALA A 310 -8.52 -2.85 -18.37
C ALA A 310 -8.37 -2.62 -16.85
N GLY A 311 -8.27 -1.36 -16.43
CA GLY A 311 -7.93 -1.00 -15.05
C GLY A 311 -6.52 -1.45 -14.63
N ILE A 312 -6.34 -1.65 -13.33
CA ILE A 312 -5.16 -2.30 -12.77
C ILE A 312 -5.31 -3.82 -12.95
N THR A 313 -4.59 -4.37 -13.93
CA THR A 313 -4.59 -5.80 -14.26
C THR A 313 -3.72 -6.62 -13.30
N CYS A 314 -3.87 -7.95 -13.31
CA CYS A 314 -2.99 -8.85 -12.56
C CYS A 314 -1.53 -8.58 -12.94
N THR A 315 -1.27 -8.43 -14.23
CA THR A 315 0.09 -8.21 -14.75
C THR A 315 0.62 -6.82 -14.38
N SER A 316 -0.22 -5.79 -14.35
CA SER A 316 0.20 -4.44 -13.98
C SER A 316 0.73 -4.38 -12.55
N CYS A 317 0.04 -5.01 -11.59
CA CYS A 317 0.55 -5.12 -10.22
C CYS A 317 1.75 -6.06 -10.11
N HIS A 318 1.63 -7.28 -10.65
CA HIS A 318 2.62 -8.34 -10.41
C HIS A 318 3.91 -8.20 -11.24
N SER A 319 3.96 -7.26 -12.19
CA SER A 319 5.17 -6.93 -12.95
C SER A 319 5.97 -5.77 -12.38
N ILE A 320 5.52 -5.19 -11.25
CA ILE A 320 6.31 -4.18 -10.52
C ILE A 320 7.54 -4.87 -9.92
N THR A 321 8.72 -4.31 -10.20
CA THR A 321 10.03 -4.86 -9.80
C THR A 321 10.67 -4.07 -8.66
N HIS A 322 10.30 -2.81 -8.49
CA HIS A 322 10.92 -1.92 -7.51
C HIS A 322 9.93 -0.83 -7.06
N ILE A 323 9.98 -0.50 -5.77
CA ILE A 323 9.31 0.66 -5.17
C ILE A 323 10.37 1.77 -5.11
N GLY A 324 10.13 2.90 -5.77
CA GLY A 324 11.09 4.01 -5.82
C GLY A 324 11.14 4.79 -4.50
N SER A 325 9.98 5.14 -3.94
CA SER A 325 9.87 5.76 -2.62
C SER A 325 8.46 5.63 -2.02
N THR A 326 8.30 6.07 -0.77
CA THR A 326 7.00 6.21 -0.12
C THR A 326 6.28 7.52 -0.46
N ARG A 327 6.80 8.35 -1.39
CA ARG A 327 6.21 9.68 -1.74
C ARG A 327 4.89 9.58 -2.50
N GLY A 328 4.62 8.44 -3.15
CA GLY A 328 3.41 8.23 -3.92
C GLY A 328 3.55 8.51 -5.41
N ASN A 329 2.46 8.92 -6.07
CA ASN A 329 2.40 9.29 -7.50
C ASN A 329 2.88 8.19 -8.47
N ALA A 330 2.63 6.93 -8.12
CA ALA A 330 3.10 5.74 -8.83
C ALA A 330 4.64 5.65 -8.92
N ASP A 331 5.37 6.07 -7.88
CA ASP A 331 6.84 5.94 -7.79
C ASP A 331 7.27 4.46 -7.66
N TYR A 332 7.15 3.73 -8.76
CA TYR A 332 7.53 2.33 -8.92
C TYR A 332 8.15 2.07 -10.30
N THR A 333 8.94 1.00 -10.40
CA THR A 333 9.43 0.47 -11.67
C THR A 333 8.61 -0.76 -12.07
N ILE A 334 8.11 -0.78 -13.31
CA ILE A 334 7.43 -1.93 -13.92
C ILE A 334 8.28 -2.52 -15.05
N GLU A 335 8.27 -3.85 -15.21
CA GLU A 335 8.98 -4.53 -16.30
C GLU A 335 8.01 -5.19 -17.28
N ASN A 336 8.47 -5.43 -18.51
CA ASN A 336 7.81 -6.38 -19.42
C ASN A 336 8.12 -7.81 -18.95
N PRO A 337 7.17 -8.54 -18.33
CA PRO A 337 7.45 -9.82 -17.70
C PRO A 337 7.89 -10.88 -18.71
N LYS A 338 8.85 -11.72 -18.31
CA LYS A 338 9.26 -12.87 -19.13
C LYS A 338 8.21 -13.98 -19.04
N HIS A 339 7.77 -14.50 -20.18
CA HIS A 339 6.76 -15.56 -20.26
C HIS A 339 7.35 -16.93 -20.59
N TYR A 340 6.63 -17.99 -20.21
CA TYR A 340 6.92 -19.36 -20.66
C TYR A 340 6.62 -19.49 -22.16
N PRO A 341 7.29 -20.41 -22.88
CA PRO A 341 6.99 -20.68 -24.28
C PRO A 341 5.50 -20.90 -24.53
N PHE A 342 4.98 -20.35 -25.62
CA PHE A 342 3.58 -20.45 -26.05
C PHE A 342 2.54 -19.72 -25.19
N ALA A 343 2.93 -18.80 -24.29
CA ALA A 343 2.00 -18.06 -23.44
C ALA A 343 0.93 -17.28 -24.22
N PHE A 344 1.27 -16.77 -25.41
CA PHE A 344 0.37 -16.03 -26.30
C PHE A 344 -0.08 -16.84 -27.51
N SER A 345 0.09 -18.18 -27.50
CA SER A 345 -0.36 -19.00 -28.62
C SER A 345 -1.88 -19.15 -28.60
N GLU A 346 -2.54 -19.07 -29.74
CA GLU A 346 -3.98 -19.38 -29.87
C GLU A 346 -4.25 -20.88 -29.98
N ASN A 347 -3.22 -21.70 -30.21
CA ASN A 347 -3.37 -23.14 -30.35
C ASN A 347 -3.63 -23.80 -28.97
N PRO A 348 -4.76 -24.50 -28.78
CA PRO A 348 -5.10 -25.11 -27.49
C PRO A 348 -4.06 -26.11 -26.96
N LEU A 349 -3.43 -26.88 -27.86
CA LEU A 349 -2.38 -27.83 -27.50
C LEU A 349 -1.14 -27.10 -26.98
N LEU A 350 -0.71 -26.02 -27.64
CA LEU A 350 0.46 -25.25 -27.20
C LEU A 350 0.20 -24.47 -25.90
N GLN A 351 -1.02 -23.97 -25.70
CA GLN A 351 -1.46 -23.39 -24.42
C GLN A 351 -1.49 -24.41 -23.29
N TRP A 352 -1.90 -25.65 -23.59
CA TRP A 352 -1.84 -26.75 -22.63
C TRP A 352 -0.38 -27.07 -22.28
N VAL A 353 0.52 -27.13 -23.27
CA VAL A 353 1.97 -27.32 -23.03
C VAL A 353 2.52 -26.21 -22.14
N ASN A 354 2.17 -24.95 -22.42
CA ASN A 354 2.57 -23.82 -21.59
C ASN A 354 2.13 -23.99 -20.12
N SER A 355 0.83 -24.29 -19.90
CA SER A 355 0.25 -24.49 -18.57
C SER A 355 0.93 -25.64 -17.82
N ALA A 356 1.21 -26.73 -18.54
CA ALA A 356 1.93 -27.88 -18.01
C ALA A 356 3.35 -27.52 -17.56
N LEU A 357 4.09 -26.74 -18.35
CA LEU A 357 5.44 -26.31 -18.03
C LEU A 357 5.48 -25.46 -16.75
N ILE A 358 4.53 -24.53 -16.61
CA ILE A 358 4.40 -23.70 -15.41
C ILE A 358 4.13 -24.59 -14.19
N LYS A 359 3.16 -25.52 -14.29
CA LYS A 359 2.82 -26.41 -13.16
C LYS A 359 3.99 -27.32 -12.77
N ALA A 360 4.74 -27.83 -13.75
CA ALA A 360 5.86 -28.73 -13.54
C ALA A 360 7.07 -28.00 -12.90
N LYS A 361 7.43 -26.82 -13.41
CA LYS A 361 8.57 -26.02 -12.93
C LYS A 361 8.17 -24.55 -12.72
N PRO A 362 7.47 -24.20 -11.63
CA PRO A 362 6.87 -22.87 -11.42
C PRO A 362 7.86 -21.78 -10.96
N GLU A 363 9.16 -22.06 -10.86
CA GLU A 363 10.12 -21.15 -10.22
C GLU A 363 10.28 -19.82 -10.97
N MET A 364 10.42 -19.87 -12.31
CA MET A 364 10.44 -18.65 -13.14
C MET A 364 9.14 -17.86 -12.98
N HIS A 365 7.98 -18.52 -12.99
CA HIS A 365 6.68 -17.86 -12.81
C HIS A 365 6.59 -17.14 -11.46
N LYS A 366 6.95 -17.80 -10.36
CA LYS A 366 6.92 -17.21 -9.01
C LYS A 366 7.81 -15.96 -8.91
N ARG A 367 9.04 -16.01 -9.42
CA ARG A 367 9.96 -14.86 -9.37
C ARG A 367 9.54 -13.72 -10.29
N THR A 368 8.90 -14.04 -11.41
CA THR A 368 8.41 -13.04 -12.36
C THR A 368 7.21 -12.27 -11.79
N PHE A 369 6.31 -12.91 -11.05
CA PHE A 369 5.07 -12.27 -10.60
C PHE A 369 4.98 -11.99 -9.09
N LEU A 370 5.87 -12.54 -8.26
CA LEU A 370 5.86 -12.32 -6.82
C LEU A 370 7.28 -12.06 -6.31
N LYS A 371 7.66 -10.78 -6.29
CA LYS A 371 8.91 -10.28 -5.69
C LYS A 371 8.70 -10.04 -4.19
N PRO A 372 9.32 -10.82 -3.27
CA PRO A 372 9.12 -10.66 -1.83
C PRO A 372 9.45 -9.26 -1.32
N GLU A 373 10.45 -8.61 -1.90
CA GLU A 373 10.92 -7.26 -1.53
C GLU A 373 9.92 -6.15 -1.91
N VAL A 374 8.94 -6.47 -2.76
CA VAL A 374 7.90 -5.54 -3.22
C VAL A 374 6.55 -5.93 -2.63
N HIS A 375 6.04 -7.12 -2.97
CA HIS A 375 4.63 -7.49 -2.78
C HIS A 375 4.27 -7.87 -1.34
N ARG A 376 5.26 -8.08 -0.46
CA ARG A 376 5.02 -8.30 0.97
C ARG A 376 5.13 -7.03 1.79
N ASN A 377 5.65 -5.96 1.18
CA ASN A 377 5.91 -4.72 1.88
C ASN A 377 4.74 -3.76 1.73
N THR A 378 4.52 -2.95 2.76
CA THR A 378 3.36 -2.06 2.84
C THR A 378 3.54 -0.78 2.04
N GLU A 379 4.79 -0.38 1.82
CA GLU A 379 5.24 0.67 0.92
C GLU A 379 4.76 0.42 -0.52
N PHE A 380 4.48 -0.84 -0.90
CA PHE A 380 3.90 -1.16 -2.21
C PHE A 380 2.59 -0.41 -2.43
N CYS A 381 1.70 -0.45 -1.43
CA CYS A 381 0.42 0.26 -1.48
C CYS A 381 0.60 1.79 -1.46
N SER A 382 1.66 2.28 -0.81
CA SER A 382 1.93 3.73 -0.70
C SER A 382 2.16 4.39 -2.06
N THR A 383 2.64 3.65 -3.06
CA THR A 383 2.89 4.18 -4.41
C THR A 383 1.64 4.77 -5.06
N CYS A 384 0.45 4.22 -4.77
CA CYS A 384 -0.83 4.73 -5.27
C CYS A 384 -1.73 5.33 -4.18
N HIS A 385 -1.58 4.91 -2.91
CA HIS A 385 -2.41 5.38 -1.78
C HIS A 385 -1.84 6.55 -0.98
N LYS A 386 -0.67 7.05 -1.39
CA LYS A 386 -0.14 8.37 -1.06
C LYS A 386 0.04 9.14 -2.37
N VAL A 387 -0.30 10.43 -2.39
CA VAL A 387 -0.09 11.29 -3.56
C VAL A 387 0.33 12.70 -3.14
N GLY A 388 1.05 13.37 -4.04
CA GLY A 388 1.34 14.80 -3.99
C GLY A 388 1.02 15.42 -5.34
N LEU A 389 0.47 16.62 -5.36
CA LEU A 389 0.13 17.35 -6.58
C LEU A 389 1.37 18.13 -7.04
N PRO A 390 1.99 17.75 -8.17
CA PRO A 390 3.16 18.47 -8.68
C PRO A 390 2.75 19.75 -9.40
N TYR A 391 3.72 20.64 -9.62
CA TYR A 391 3.49 21.89 -10.36
C TYR A 391 2.90 21.64 -11.76
N ALA A 392 3.36 20.60 -12.46
CA ALA A 392 2.85 20.24 -13.80
C ALA A 392 1.35 19.92 -13.83
N LEU A 393 0.75 19.61 -12.68
CA LEU A 393 -0.69 19.42 -12.55
C LEU A 393 -1.39 20.70 -12.07
N ASN A 394 -0.91 21.28 -10.96
CA ASN A 394 -1.64 22.33 -10.24
C ASN A 394 -1.25 23.78 -10.59
N HIS A 395 -0.12 24.00 -11.27
CA HIS A 395 0.49 25.31 -11.58
C HIS A 395 0.64 26.23 -10.34
N TYR A 396 0.87 25.65 -9.16
CA TYR A 396 0.98 26.36 -7.88
C TYR A 396 2.39 26.24 -7.30
N LYS A 397 2.66 25.08 -6.72
CA LYS A 397 3.87 24.72 -6.01
C LYS A 397 4.39 23.43 -6.59
N ASP A 398 5.68 23.20 -6.42
CA ASP A 398 6.33 21.95 -6.78
C ASP A 398 5.79 20.76 -5.97
N PHE A 399 5.10 21.03 -4.86
CA PHE A 399 4.41 20.05 -4.05
C PHE A 399 3.20 20.65 -3.31
N VAL A 400 2.06 19.97 -3.39
CA VAL A 400 0.92 20.11 -2.45
C VAL A 400 0.49 18.71 -2.05
N ARG A 401 0.30 18.46 -0.75
CA ARG A 401 -0.12 17.13 -0.30
C ARG A 401 -1.57 16.84 -0.73
N GLY A 402 -1.79 15.71 -1.40
CA GLY A 402 -3.11 15.15 -1.62
C GLY A 402 -3.44 14.02 -0.64
N GLN A 403 -4.11 12.97 -1.13
CA GLN A 403 -4.44 11.77 -0.36
C GLN A 403 -3.20 11.13 0.32
N ASN A 404 -3.35 10.69 1.58
CA ASN A 404 -2.25 10.08 2.35
C ASN A 404 -2.75 9.05 3.38
N HIS A 405 -2.90 7.80 2.94
CA HIS A 405 -3.27 6.69 3.85
C HIS A 405 -2.06 6.15 4.59
N TRP A 406 -0.91 6.19 3.93
CA TRP A 406 0.30 5.52 4.38
C TRP A 406 0.77 6.06 5.73
N ASP A 407 0.95 7.37 5.83
CA ASP A 407 1.47 7.99 7.05
C ASP A 407 0.45 7.88 8.20
N SER A 408 -0.83 8.06 7.89
CA SER A 408 -1.91 7.88 8.85
C SER A 408 -1.98 6.45 9.39
N TYR A 409 -1.68 5.46 8.56
CA TYR A 409 -1.64 4.07 8.97
C TYR A 409 -0.40 3.78 9.81
N LEU A 410 0.77 4.19 9.32
CA LEU A 410 2.04 3.99 9.99
C LEU A 410 2.00 4.54 11.43
N LEU A 411 1.53 5.78 11.62
CA LEU A 411 1.46 6.42 12.94
C LEU A 411 0.32 5.94 13.85
N SER A 412 -0.50 4.98 13.41
CA SER A 412 -1.59 4.44 14.21
C SER A 412 -1.10 3.39 15.22
N GLY A 413 -1.87 3.17 16.29
CA GLY A 413 -1.65 2.05 17.20
C GLY A 413 -2.03 0.71 16.57
N VAL A 414 -2.78 0.73 15.47
CA VAL A 414 -3.20 -0.48 14.73
C VAL A 414 -2.05 -1.06 13.93
N SER A 415 -1.19 -0.24 13.33
CA SER A 415 0.01 -0.72 12.61
C SER A 415 1.01 -1.41 13.54
N GLY A 416 0.99 -1.06 14.83
CA GLY A 416 2.00 -1.47 15.80
C GLY A 416 3.22 -0.55 15.86
N HIS A 417 3.23 0.54 15.08
CA HIS A 417 4.35 1.48 15.02
C HIS A 417 4.08 2.80 15.75
N GLY A 418 2.82 3.24 15.91
CA GLY A 418 2.49 4.50 16.59
C GLY A 418 2.51 4.42 18.12
N ALA A 419 3.44 5.10 18.79
CA ALA A 419 3.59 5.12 20.24
C ALA A 419 2.64 6.11 20.96
N ARG A 420 1.79 6.83 20.22
CA ARG A 420 1.02 7.98 20.73
C ARG A 420 -0.50 7.79 20.72
N SER A 421 -0.98 6.59 20.45
CA SER A 421 -2.42 6.31 20.27
C SER A 421 -3.19 6.32 21.58
N PHE A 422 -4.49 6.61 21.51
CA PHE A 422 -5.40 6.50 22.66
C PHE A 422 -5.76 5.04 22.98
N TYR A 423 -5.83 4.19 21.96
CA TYR A 423 -6.10 2.76 22.12
C TYR A 423 -5.14 1.93 21.27
N TYR A 424 -4.85 0.72 21.75
CA TYR A 424 -3.99 -0.26 21.10
C TYR A 424 -4.73 -1.59 20.94
N PRO A 425 -4.70 -2.22 19.75
CA PRO A 425 -5.27 -3.56 19.61
C PRO A 425 -4.43 -4.57 20.41
N PRO A 426 -4.99 -5.72 20.80
CA PRO A 426 -4.21 -6.79 21.43
C PRO A 426 -3.02 -7.22 20.57
N VAL A 427 -3.22 -7.32 19.25
CA VAL A 427 -2.18 -7.63 18.25
C VAL A 427 -2.29 -6.63 17.10
N ALA A 428 -1.17 -6.06 16.68
CA ALA A 428 -1.13 -5.15 15.53
C ALA A 428 -1.47 -5.84 14.21
N LYS A 429 -1.99 -5.03 13.28
CA LYS A 429 -2.15 -5.32 11.85
C LYS A 429 -1.02 -4.60 11.14
N SER A 430 0.12 -5.28 10.99
CA SER A 430 1.39 -4.71 10.50
C SER A 430 1.44 -4.55 8.98
N SER A 431 0.38 -4.97 8.26
CA SER A 431 0.24 -4.66 6.83
C SER A 431 -1.16 -4.25 6.40
N CYS A 432 -1.24 -3.43 5.34
CA CYS A 432 -2.49 -3.12 4.63
C CYS A 432 -3.21 -4.40 4.16
N VAL A 433 -2.43 -5.42 3.78
CA VAL A 433 -2.90 -6.74 3.33
C VAL A 433 -3.66 -7.47 4.43
N ASP A 434 -3.33 -7.26 5.71
CA ASP A 434 -4.00 -7.91 6.84
C ASP A 434 -5.48 -7.49 6.99
N CYS A 435 -5.83 -6.31 6.46
CA CYS A 435 -7.19 -5.75 6.50
C CYS A 435 -7.89 -5.76 5.14
N HIS A 436 -7.17 -5.47 4.05
CA HIS A 436 -7.77 -5.33 2.71
C HIS A 436 -7.64 -6.57 1.81
N MET A 437 -6.78 -7.52 2.17
CA MET A 437 -6.60 -8.77 1.43
C MET A 437 -6.68 -9.99 2.36
N THR A 438 -7.82 -10.07 3.06
CA THR A 438 -8.08 -11.11 4.06
C THR A 438 -8.00 -12.51 3.46
N LEU A 439 -7.67 -13.51 4.26
CA LEU A 439 -7.54 -14.88 3.78
C LEU A 439 -8.90 -15.48 3.40
N MET A 440 -8.98 -16.09 2.23
CA MET A 440 -10.16 -16.83 1.75
C MET A 440 -9.78 -18.29 1.39
N PRO A 441 -10.59 -19.29 1.78
CA PRO A 441 -10.41 -20.67 1.33
C PRO A 441 -10.40 -20.76 -0.20
N SER A 442 -9.48 -21.55 -0.76
CA SER A 442 -9.32 -21.64 -2.21
C SER A 442 -8.69 -22.95 -2.64
N THR A 443 -9.01 -23.37 -3.87
CA THR A 443 -8.40 -24.54 -4.52
C THR A 443 -7.40 -24.18 -5.61
N ASP A 444 -7.12 -22.88 -5.78
CA ASP A 444 -6.15 -22.35 -6.74
C ASP A 444 -4.77 -23.00 -6.56
N PHE A 445 -4.03 -23.13 -7.66
CA PHE A 445 -2.74 -23.86 -7.67
C PHE A 445 -1.68 -23.25 -6.73
N GLY A 446 -1.84 -21.99 -6.36
CA GLY A 446 -0.97 -21.26 -5.43
C GLY A 446 -1.43 -21.22 -3.96
N ALA A 447 -2.59 -21.79 -3.63
CA ALA A 447 -3.17 -21.72 -2.29
C ALA A 447 -2.32 -22.46 -1.25
N LYS A 448 -2.27 -21.91 -0.03
CA LYS A 448 -1.47 -22.43 1.10
C LYS A 448 -2.22 -22.29 2.41
N ASP A 449 -1.87 -23.11 3.39
CA ASP A 449 -2.35 -22.93 4.76
C ASP A 449 -1.57 -21.80 5.44
N PHE A 450 -2.08 -20.57 5.31
CA PHE A 450 -1.41 -19.36 5.82
C PHE A 450 -1.55 -19.18 7.34
N ASP A 451 -2.58 -19.77 7.95
CA ASP A 451 -2.90 -19.60 9.36
C ASP A 451 -2.86 -20.93 10.17
N GLY A 452 -2.40 -22.02 9.55
CA GLY A 452 -2.23 -23.31 10.21
C GLY A 452 -3.53 -24.05 10.48
N SER A 453 -4.64 -23.65 9.84
CA SER A 453 -5.96 -24.24 10.07
C SER A 453 -6.17 -25.55 9.31
N GLY A 454 -5.17 -26.04 8.57
CA GLY A 454 -5.25 -27.20 7.67
C GLY A 454 -6.03 -26.94 6.37
N THR A 455 -6.48 -25.70 6.13
CA THR A 455 -7.25 -25.32 4.93
C THR A 455 -6.41 -24.43 4.04
N ALA A 456 -6.23 -24.82 2.77
CA ALA A 456 -5.55 -23.99 1.80
C ALA A 456 -6.36 -22.72 1.51
N LYS A 457 -5.67 -21.58 1.57
CA LYS A 457 -6.23 -20.23 1.40
C LYS A 457 -5.39 -19.43 0.42
N ILE A 458 -5.97 -18.35 -0.09
CA ILE A 458 -5.30 -17.26 -0.80
C ILE A 458 -5.61 -15.94 -0.08
N HIS A 459 -4.88 -14.90 -0.44
CA HIS A 459 -5.28 -13.53 -0.12
C HIS A 459 -6.43 -13.11 -1.05
N ASP A 460 -7.52 -12.58 -0.50
CA ASP A 460 -8.65 -12.08 -1.28
C ASP A 460 -8.26 -10.81 -2.06
N HIS A 461 -8.53 -10.80 -3.36
CA HIS A 461 -8.23 -9.68 -4.26
C HIS A 461 -9.45 -8.78 -4.52
N MET A 462 -10.50 -8.86 -3.68
CA MET A 462 -11.63 -7.94 -3.75
C MET A 462 -11.26 -6.53 -3.26
N PHE A 463 -10.25 -6.42 -2.40
CA PHE A 463 -9.80 -5.16 -1.79
C PHE A 463 -10.96 -4.41 -1.12
N LEU A 464 -11.70 -5.09 -0.24
CA LEU A 464 -12.89 -4.53 0.41
C LEU A 464 -12.56 -3.18 1.07
N GLY A 465 -13.43 -2.20 0.81
CA GLY A 465 -13.33 -0.84 1.30
C GLY A 465 -14.71 -0.19 1.31
N ALA A 466 -14.77 1.12 1.11
CA ALA A 466 -16.02 1.87 1.17
C ALA A 466 -16.75 2.01 -0.19
N ASN A 467 -16.29 1.36 -1.26
CA ASN A 467 -16.81 1.64 -2.60
C ASN A 467 -18.08 0.86 -2.95
N THR A 468 -19.23 1.34 -2.49
CA THR A 468 -20.55 0.79 -2.84
C THR A 468 -21.06 1.26 -4.21
N ALA A 469 -20.54 2.36 -4.76
CA ALA A 469 -21.05 2.94 -6.00
C ALA A 469 -20.72 2.12 -7.25
N LEU A 470 -19.47 1.68 -7.41
CA LEU A 470 -19.07 0.91 -8.60
C LEU A 470 -19.90 -0.37 -8.81
N PRO A 471 -20.08 -1.24 -7.80
CA PRO A 471 -20.97 -2.39 -7.97
C PRO A 471 -22.44 -1.99 -8.17
N ALA A 472 -22.92 -0.90 -7.53
CA ALA A 472 -24.28 -0.40 -7.73
C ALA A 472 -24.54 0.04 -9.18
N PHE A 473 -23.60 0.74 -9.82
CA PHE A 473 -23.72 1.14 -11.23
C PHE A 473 -23.80 -0.04 -12.20
N ARG A 474 -23.30 -1.21 -11.78
CA ARG A 474 -23.35 -2.45 -12.57
C ARG A 474 -24.54 -3.34 -12.21
N GLY A 475 -25.39 -2.95 -11.26
CA GLY A 475 -26.49 -3.78 -10.75
C GLY A 475 -26.04 -4.97 -9.90
N ASP A 476 -24.83 -4.93 -9.34
CA ASP A 476 -24.21 -6.05 -8.62
C ASP A 476 -24.54 -6.00 -7.11
N ALA A 477 -25.78 -6.34 -6.77
CA ALA A 477 -26.29 -6.23 -5.41
C ALA A 477 -25.58 -7.13 -4.40
N GLU A 478 -24.97 -8.25 -4.83
CA GLU A 478 -24.19 -9.10 -3.93
C GLU A 478 -22.90 -8.41 -3.50
N ILE A 479 -22.17 -7.79 -4.44
CA ILE A 479 -20.94 -7.08 -4.13
C ILE A 479 -21.22 -5.80 -3.34
N VAL A 480 -22.33 -5.11 -3.59
CA VAL A 480 -22.80 -4.00 -2.72
C VAL A 480 -22.94 -4.48 -1.26
N ARG A 481 -23.66 -5.58 -1.02
CA ARG A 481 -23.84 -6.14 0.33
C ARG A 481 -22.53 -6.53 1.02
N LYS A 482 -21.52 -7.00 0.28
CA LYS A 482 -20.19 -7.29 0.84
C LYS A 482 -19.51 -6.02 1.37
N HIS A 483 -19.58 -4.92 0.61
CA HIS A 483 -19.04 -3.63 1.04
C HIS A 483 -19.85 -3.01 2.19
N GLU A 484 -21.18 -3.12 2.17
CA GLU A 484 -22.05 -2.69 3.28
C GLU A 484 -21.70 -3.41 4.58
N LYS A 485 -21.59 -4.74 4.51
CA LYS A 485 -21.20 -5.55 5.66
C LYS A 485 -19.81 -5.20 6.16
N TYR A 486 -18.87 -4.90 5.26
CA TYR A 486 -17.53 -4.43 5.63
C TYR A 486 -17.60 -3.11 6.42
N LEU A 487 -18.38 -2.13 5.95
CA LEU A 487 -18.59 -0.85 6.62
C LEU A 487 -19.33 -0.95 7.96
N GLN A 488 -20.22 -1.93 8.09
CA GLN A 488 -20.99 -2.20 9.32
C GLN A 488 -20.21 -3.03 10.36
N ASN A 489 -19.18 -3.77 9.94
CA ASN A 489 -18.48 -4.71 10.79
C ASN A 489 -17.28 -4.06 11.51
N GLY A 490 -17.58 -3.28 12.56
CA GLY A 490 -16.55 -2.81 13.48
C GLY A 490 -15.61 -1.75 12.90
N VAL A 491 -16.07 -0.96 11.92
CA VAL A 491 -15.34 0.22 11.42
C VAL A 491 -15.49 1.40 12.40
N ALA A 492 -16.73 1.70 12.78
CA ALA A 492 -17.07 2.78 13.70
C ALA A 492 -18.24 2.39 14.63
N ARG A 493 -18.42 3.15 15.71
CA ARG A 493 -19.59 3.11 16.59
C ARG A 493 -20.18 4.51 16.75
N VAL A 494 -21.46 4.57 17.07
CA VAL A 494 -22.18 5.78 17.48
C VAL A 494 -22.70 5.54 18.89
N ASP A 495 -22.62 6.53 19.76
CA ASP A 495 -23.17 6.51 21.12
C ASP A 495 -23.90 7.82 21.41
N ILE A 496 -25.18 7.75 21.74
CA ILE A 496 -25.90 8.88 22.34
C ILE A 496 -25.49 8.90 23.82
N PHE A 497 -24.46 9.68 24.10
CA PHE A 497 -23.72 9.58 25.36
C PHE A 497 -24.41 10.32 26.50
N GLY A 498 -24.86 11.56 26.26
CA GLY A 498 -25.33 12.46 27.30
C GLY A 498 -26.27 13.54 26.78
N ILE A 499 -26.88 14.28 27.71
CA ILE A 499 -27.54 15.54 27.39
C ILE A 499 -27.09 16.66 28.32
N LYS A 500 -27.15 17.91 27.84
CA LYS A 500 -26.95 19.11 28.66
C LYS A 500 -28.23 19.96 28.62
N ALA A 501 -28.65 20.47 29.77
CA ALA A 501 -29.83 21.32 29.87
C ALA A 501 -29.59 22.71 29.23
N ASP A 502 -30.67 23.44 28.93
CA ASP A 502 -30.67 24.82 28.43
C ASP A 502 -30.05 25.04 27.03
N GLY A 503 -29.64 23.98 26.34
CA GLY A 503 -29.09 24.08 24.97
C GLY A 503 -27.71 24.74 24.90
N LYS A 504 -26.93 24.75 26.00
CA LYS A 504 -25.61 25.40 26.07
C LYS A 504 -24.48 24.42 26.32
N ILE A 505 -23.32 24.67 25.71
CA ILE A 505 -22.11 23.84 25.82
C ILE A 505 -21.62 23.76 27.27
N GLU A 506 -21.70 24.87 28.01
CA GLU A 506 -21.25 24.99 29.41
C GLU A 506 -22.24 24.42 30.44
N SER A 507 -23.42 23.97 30.02
CA SER A 507 -24.41 23.42 30.94
C SER A 507 -23.95 22.07 31.51
N PRO A 508 -24.32 21.73 32.76
CA PRO A 508 -23.95 20.45 33.36
C PRO A 508 -24.38 19.26 32.50
N LEU A 509 -23.46 18.32 32.31
CA LEU A 509 -23.68 17.10 31.57
C LEU A 509 -24.43 16.06 32.40
N ILE A 510 -25.52 15.53 31.83
CA ILE A 510 -26.25 14.38 32.34
C ILE A 510 -25.86 13.17 31.50
N ALA A 511 -24.92 12.37 32.02
CA ALA A 511 -24.35 11.22 31.33
C ALA A 511 -23.86 10.15 32.33
N PRO A 512 -23.64 8.90 31.89
CA PRO A 512 -24.05 8.38 30.59
C PRO A 512 -25.58 8.16 30.54
N LEU A 513 -26.18 8.31 29.36
CA LEU A 513 -27.55 7.85 29.15
C LEU A 513 -27.56 6.32 29.14
N ARG A 514 -28.50 5.74 29.88
CA ARG A 514 -28.71 4.30 30.14
C ARG A 514 -27.79 3.73 31.24
N PRO A 515 -28.35 2.94 32.18
CA PRO A 515 -29.74 2.44 32.18
C PRO A 515 -30.78 3.51 32.55
N GLU A 516 -30.38 4.55 33.29
CA GLU A 516 -31.25 5.64 33.68
C GLU A 516 -31.24 6.77 32.63
N THR A 517 -32.37 7.47 32.51
CA THR A 517 -32.53 8.61 31.59
C THR A 517 -33.26 9.76 32.29
N PRO A 518 -32.84 11.02 32.07
CA PRO A 518 -33.47 12.18 32.69
C PRO A 518 -34.85 12.46 32.10
N LYS A 519 -35.75 13.05 32.90
CA LYS A 519 -37.02 13.58 32.41
C LYS A 519 -36.79 14.90 31.67
N LEU A 520 -37.32 15.00 30.46
CA LEU A 520 -37.31 16.22 29.66
C LEU A 520 -38.48 17.12 30.05
N LYS A 521 -38.24 18.43 30.09
CA LYS A 521 -39.25 19.45 30.32
C LYS A 521 -39.93 19.82 29.00
N PRO A 522 -41.28 19.81 28.91
CA PRO A 522 -41.99 20.38 27.78
C PRO A 522 -41.53 21.82 27.50
N GLY A 523 -41.23 22.15 26.24
CA GLY A 523 -40.71 23.46 25.85
C GLY A 523 -39.22 23.68 26.17
N GLY A 524 -38.57 22.73 26.86
CA GLY A 524 -37.17 22.80 27.22
C GLY A 524 -36.23 22.65 26.02
N LYS A 525 -35.06 23.29 26.11
CA LYS A 525 -33.96 23.12 25.16
C LYS A 525 -32.87 22.25 25.77
N TYR A 526 -32.30 21.38 24.96
CA TYR A 526 -31.25 20.44 25.37
C TYR A 526 -30.18 20.33 24.28
N LEU A 527 -28.93 20.15 24.67
CA LEU A 527 -27.91 19.61 23.77
C LEU A 527 -27.84 18.11 23.95
N VAL A 528 -27.92 17.37 22.85
CA VAL A 528 -27.68 15.94 22.80
C VAL A 528 -26.24 15.73 22.36
N GLU A 529 -25.47 15.03 23.20
CA GLU A 529 -24.06 14.73 22.99
C GLU A 529 -23.93 13.35 22.33
N VAL A 530 -23.63 13.34 21.03
CA VAL A 530 -23.42 12.11 20.27
C VAL A 530 -21.93 11.90 20.02
N VAL A 531 -21.43 10.70 20.26
CA VAL A 531 -20.02 10.35 20.03
C VAL A 531 -19.92 9.38 18.86
N VAL A 532 -19.09 9.72 17.87
CA VAL A 532 -18.69 8.80 16.79
C VAL A 532 -17.26 8.34 17.06
N ARG A 533 -17.04 7.03 17.20
CA ARG A 533 -15.71 6.47 17.49
C ARG A 533 -15.27 5.45 16.46
N THR A 534 -14.04 5.56 15.97
CA THR A 534 -13.45 4.56 15.06
C THR A 534 -12.91 3.35 15.85
N THR A 535 -13.36 2.15 15.50
CA THR A 535 -13.07 0.93 16.29
C THR A 535 -12.08 -0.01 15.61
N GLY A 536 -12.11 -0.08 14.27
CA GLY A 536 -11.30 -1.01 13.46
C GLY A 536 -10.49 -0.33 12.37
N MET A 537 -10.29 0.99 12.48
CA MET A 537 -9.60 1.79 11.47
C MET A 537 -8.10 1.87 11.74
N GLY A 538 -7.31 1.53 10.73
CA GLY A 538 -5.85 1.71 10.74
C GLY A 538 -5.40 3.09 10.25
N HIS A 539 -6.21 3.76 9.44
CA HIS A 539 -6.00 5.14 8.98
C HIS A 539 -7.24 5.99 9.31
N HIS A 540 -7.22 7.30 9.02
CA HIS A 540 -8.38 8.15 9.30
C HIS A 540 -9.67 7.63 8.61
N LEU A 541 -10.80 7.79 9.28
CA LEU A 541 -12.13 7.71 8.70
C LEU A 541 -12.55 9.15 8.39
N THR A 542 -12.48 9.64 7.17
CA THR A 542 -12.69 8.95 5.89
C THR A 542 -11.48 9.23 5.05
N GLN A 543 -10.87 8.25 4.38
CA GLN A 543 -9.73 8.50 3.49
C GLN A 543 -10.06 8.10 2.05
N GLY A 544 -9.17 8.46 1.11
CA GLY A 544 -9.39 8.28 -0.32
C GLY A 544 -9.89 9.57 -0.93
N THR A 545 -11.08 9.48 -1.50
CA THR A 545 -11.76 10.58 -2.18
C THR A 545 -12.59 11.35 -1.15
N VAL A 546 -11.89 11.98 -0.22
CA VAL A 546 -12.45 12.65 0.98
C VAL A 546 -13.29 13.88 0.65
N ASP A 547 -13.11 14.41 -0.55
CA ASP A 547 -13.85 15.50 -1.17
C ASP A 547 -15.23 15.07 -1.70
N SER A 548 -15.35 13.82 -2.16
CA SER A 548 -16.58 13.28 -2.76
C SER A 548 -17.33 12.26 -1.89
N ASN A 549 -16.64 11.60 -0.95
CA ASN A 549 -17.30 10.70 0.00
C ASN A 549 -18.23 11.53 0.90
N GLU A 550 -19.49 11.13 0.99
CA GLU A 550 -20.48 11.81 1.81
C GLU A 550 -20.77 10.94 3.04
N ILE A 551 -20.19 11.32 4.17
CA ILE A 551 -20.38 10.65 5.46
C ILE A 551 -20.87 11.68 6.44
N TRP A 552 -21.99 11.39 7.09
CA TRP A 552 -22.62 12.35 7.99
C TRP A 552 -23.28 11.67 9.18
N VAL A 553 -23.39 12.43 10.26
CA VAL A 553 -24.14 12.04 11.44
C VAL A 553 -25.55 12.62 11.33
N GLU A 554 -26.54 11.74 11.37
CA GLU A 554 -27.95 12.09 11.42
C GLU A 554 -28.47 11.86 12.84
N LEU A 555 -29.25 12.80 13.37
CA LEU A 555 -30.02 12.63 14.59
C LEU A 555 -31.50 12.88 14.31
N GLN A 556 -32.35 11.90 14.64
CA GLN A 556 -33.80 12.01 14.58
C GLN A 556 -34.40 11.95 15.98
N ALA A 557 -35.30 12.89 16.29
CA ALA A 557 -36.17 12.84 17.46
C ALA A 557 -37.58 12.43 17.01
N LYS A 558 -38.13 11.37 17.61
CA LYS A 558 -39.44 10.81 17.31
C LYS A 558 -40.32 10.79 18.55
N GLN A 559 -41.62 11.00 18.35
CA GLN A 559 -42.64 10.91 19.38
C GLN A 559 -43.82 10.10 18.84
N GLY A 560 -44.20 9.01 19.52
CA GLY A 560 -45.24 8.10 19.04
C GLY A 560 -45.00 7.56 17.62
N GLY A 561 -43.72 7.41 17.23
CA GLY A 561 -43.31 7.00 15.87
C GLY A 561 -43.25 8.13 14.82
N LYS A 562 -43.73 9.33 15.14
CA LYS A 562 -43.66 10.51 14.25
C LYS A 562 -42.38 11.30 14.50
N VAL A 563 -41.66 11.68 13.45
CA VAL A 563 -40.47 12.54 13.57
C VAL A 563 -40.90 13.96 13.96
N VAL A 564 -40.36 14.48 15.06
CA VAL A 564 -40.61 15.83 15.59
C VAL A 564 -39.40 16.75 15.41
N GLY A 565 -38.22 16.21 15.14
CA GLY A 565 -37.01 16.95 14.80
C GLY A 565 -35.98 16.06 14.11
N GLN A 566 -35.23 16.62 13.17
CA GLN A 566 -34.23 15.91 12.39
C GLN A 566 -33.09 16.86 11.99
N SER A 567 -31.86 16.38 12.07
CA SER A 567 -30.67 17.00 11.48
C SER A 567 -29.97 15.96 10.62
N GLY A 568 -29.48 16.33 9.43
CA GLY A 568 -28.84 15.37 8.51
C GLY A 568 -29.82 14.51 7.70
N GLY A 569 -31.04 15.01 7.49
CA GLY A 569 -32.00 14.39 6.58
C GLY A 569 -31.59 14.56 5.11
N ILE A 570 -32.15 13.71 4.25
CA ILE A 570 -31.99 13.80 2.79
C ILE A 570 -33.28 14.39 2.20
N ASP A 571 -33.16 15.38 1.32
CA ASP A 571 -34.30 15.99 0.62
C ASP A 571 -34.77 15.18 -0.60
N GLU A 572 -35.80 15.67 -1.29
CA GLU A 572 -36.38 15.00 -2.47
C GLU A 572 -35.42 14.94 -3.66
N ALA A 573 -34.44 15.85 -3.74
CA ALA A 573 -33.39 15.81 -4.76
C ALA A 573 -32.29 14.79 -4.42
N GLY A 574 -32.33 14.19 -3.23
CA GLY A 574 -31.31 13.29 -2.72
C GLY A 574 -30.12 14.01 -2.10
N THR A 575 -30.24 15.29 -1.77
CA THR A 575 -29.18 16.10 -1.15
C THR A 575 -29.26 15.99 0.37
N VAL A 576 -28.13 15.73 1.02
CA VAL A 576 -28.05 15.77 2.49
C VAL A 576 -28.13 17.22 2.96
N ASP A 577 -28.84 17.48 4.05
CA ASP A 577 -28.84 18.76 4.75
C ASP A 577 -27.42 19.38 4.82
N PRO A 578 -27.17 20.53 4.18
CA PRO A 578 -25.85 21.17 4.16
C PRO A 578 -25.33 21.54 5.56
N SER A 579 -26.24 21.74 6.51
CA SER A 579 -25.91 22.06 7.91
C SER A 579 -25.63 20.82 8.77
N ALA A 580 -25.69 19.61 8.20
CA ALA A 580 -25.39 18.37 8.89
C ALA A 580 -23.93 18.28 9.32
N HIS A 581 -23.67 17.42 10.30
CA HIS A 581 -22.31 17.10 10.69
C HIS A 581 -21.69 16.11 9.70
N PHE A 582 -20.90 16.62 8.75
CA PHE A 582 -20.13 15.78 7.85
C PHE A 582 -18.79 15.36 8.46
N VAL A 583 -18.50 14.06 8.39
CA VAL A 583 -17.20 13.47 8.70
C VAL A 583 -16.43 13.44 7.38
N ASN A 584 -15.87 14.58 6.94
CA ASN A 584 -15.17 14.69 5.65
C ASN A 584 -14.11 15.79 5.66
N VAL A 585 -13.54 16.06 4.48
CA VAL A 585 -12.70 17.23 4.24
C VAL A 585 -13.43 18.17 3.27
N TYR A 586 -13.69 19.39 3.71
CA TYR A 586 -14.22 20.42 2.82
C TYR A 586 -13.04 21.08 2.10
N MET A 587 -12.67 20.51 0.95
CA MET A 587 -11.52 20.95 0.17
C MET A 587 -11.87 22.17 -0.69
N LEU A 588 -10.97 23.15 -0.73
CA LEU A 588 -11.11 24.38 -1.51
C LEU A 588 -10.14 24.41 -2.69
N ASP A 589 -10.53 25.18 -3.72
CA ASP A 589 -9.63 25.72 -4.73
C ASP A 589 -9.00 27.05 -4.26
N ARG A 590 -8.14 27.63 -5.10
CA ARG A 590 -7.44 28.90 -4.79
C ARG A 590 -8.37 30.12 -4.68
N ASN A 591 -9.58 30.01 -5.22
CA ASN A 591 -10.58 31.07 -5.22
C ASN A 591 -11.59 30.89 -4.08
N GLY A 592 -11.34 29.95 -3.14
CA GLY A 592 -12.24 29.67 -2.02
C GLY A 592 -13.49 28.89 -2.42
N LYS A 593 -13.55 28.27 -3.60
CA LYS A 593 -14.68 27.41 -4.00
C LYS A 593 -14.43 25.97 -3.60
N ARG A 594 -15.49 25.26 -3.21
CA ARG A 594 -15.41 23.83 -2.90
C ARG A 594 -14.98 23.01 -4.12
N ILE A 595 -14.07 22.06 -3.93
CA ILE A 595 -13.80 20.97 -4.87
C ILE A 595 -14.98 19.99 -4.82
N ASP A 596 -15.76 19.96 -5.90
CA ASP A 596 -17.02 19.22 -5.98
C ASP A 596 -17.14 18.34 -7.25
N ARG A 597 -16.14 18.42 -8.14
CA ARG A 597 -16.08 17.68 -9.41
C ARG A 597 -14.90 16.70 -9.47
N ARG A 598 -14.19 16.56 -8.35
CA ARG A 598 -12.92 15.83 -8.23
C ARG A 598 -11.85 16.32 -9.21
N ASN A 599 -11.85 17.62 -9.44
CA ASN A 599 -10.86 18.37 -10.19
C ASN A 599 -9.55 18.48 -9.40
N ALA A 600 -8.74 17.41 -9.42
CA ALA A 600 -7.51 17.28 -8.64
C ALA A 600 -6.51 18.43 -8.89
N GLN A 601 -6.48 18.96 -10.12
CA GLN A 601 -5.61 20.07 -10.50
C GLN A 601 -5.88 21.37 -9.74
N ASP A 602 -7.07 21.52 -9.16
CA ASP A 602 -7.47 22.72 -8.43
C ASP A 602 -7.41 22.56 -6.91
N ILE A 603 -7.12 21.34 -6.41
CA ILE A 603 -6.98 21.09 -4.96
C ILE A 603 -5.93 22.03 -4.36
N PHE A 604 -6.33 22.73 -3.31
CA PHE A 604 -5.51 23.77 -2.70
C PHE A 604 -5.38 23.62 -1.19
N VAL A 605 -6.47 23.79 -0.43
CA VAL A 605 -6.45 23.78 1.04
C VAL A 605 -7.80 23.30 1.61
N PRO A 606 -7.82 22.56 2.74
CA PRO A 606 -9.07 22.29 3.44
C PRO A 606 -9.58 23.53 4.19
N LEU A 607 -10.88 23.84 4.07
CA LEU A 607 -11.58 24.75 4.97
C LEU A 607 -11.67 24.16 6.38
N TYR A 608 -12.03 22.88 6.45
CA TYR A 608 -11.99 22.09 7.67
C TYR A 608 -11.67 20.63 7.35
N ASN A 609 -11.16 19.92 8.36
CA ASN A 609 -10.93 18.48 8.30
C ASN A 609 -11.60 17.83 9.52
N LYS A 610 -12.69 17.10 9.27
CA LYS A 610 -13.45 16.35 10.28
C LYS A 610 -13.25 14.84 10.14
N GLN A 611 -12.14 14.40 9.55
CA GLN A 611 -11.79 12.99 9.53
C GLN A 611 -11.43 12.52 10.96
N ILE A 612 -11.92 11.36 11.37
CA ILE A 612 -11.67 10.77 12.69
C ILE A 612 -10.42 9.88 12.63
N PRO A 613 -9.38 10.14 13.45
CA PRO A 613 -8.19 9.30 13.51
C PRO A 613 -8.46 7.85 13.97
N PRO A 614 -7.52 6.91 13.73
CA PRO A 614 -7.55 5.55 14.28
C PRO A 614 -7.76 5.50 15.81
N GLY A 615 -8.82 4.81 16.25
CA GLY A 615 -9.12 4.61 17.67
C GLY A 615 -9.71 5.83 18.37
N ALA A 616 -9.84 6.98 17.70
CA ALA A 616 -10.33 8.22 18.29
C ALA A 616 -11.87 8.33 18.26
N GLY A 617 -12.40 9.20 19.14
CA GLY A 617 -13.78 9.66 19.13
C GLY A 617 -13.89 11.09 18.60
N GLN A 618 -15.06 11.47 18.11
CA GLN A 618 -15.47 12.83 17.76
C GLN A 618 -16.85 13.10 18.37
N VAL A 619 -17.07 14.30 18.92
CA VAL A 619 -18.35 14.68 19.53
C VAL A 619 -19.18 15.46 18.51
N VAL A 620 -20.49 15.25 18.53
CA VAL A 620 -21.44 16.01 17.73
C VAL A 620 -22.53 16.53 18.66
N HIS A 621 -22.62 17.86 18.74
CA HIS A 621 -23.61 18.55 19.58
C HIS A 621 -24.87 18.83 18.76
N PHE A 622 -26.00 18.27 19.18
CA PHE A 622 -27.29 18.52 18.54
C PHE A 622 -28.22 19.32 19.46
N GLU A 623 -28.87 20.38 18.96
CA GLU A 623 -29.90 21.10 19.73
C GLU A 623 -31.26 20.43 19.55
N LEU A 624 -31.82 19.93 20.64
CA LEU A 624 -33.18 19.41 20.75
C LEU A 624 -34.08 20.43 21.46
N VAL A 625 -35.16 20.84 20.80
CA VAL A 625 -36.25 21.60 21.41
C VAL A 625 -37.43 20.67 21.66
N VAL A 626 -37.80 20.48 22.93
CA VAL A 626 -38.93 19.65 23.32
C VAL A 626 -40.22 20.42 23.03
N PRO A 627 -41.21 19.85 22.32
CA PRO A 627 -42.48 20.55 22.08
C PRO A 627 -43.19 20.92 23.39
N ALA A 628 -43.82 22.09 23.47
CA ALA A 628 -44.36 22.62 24.73
C ALA A 628 -45.61 21.90 25.27
N GLY A 629 -46.34 21.18 24.41
CA GLY A 629 -47.64 20.58 24.75
C GLY A 629 -47.65 19.05 24.76
N VAL A 630 -46.50 18.40 24.89
CA VAL A 630 -46.39 16.94 24.74
C VAL A 630 -45.87 16.29 26.01
N THR A 631 -46.44 15.14 26.35
CA THR A 631 -46.03 14.31 27.49
C THR A 631 -45.54 12.93 27.06
N GLU A 632 -45.71 12.56 25.79
CA GLU A 632 -45.21 11.29 25.26
C GLU A 632 -43.67 11.29 25.21
N PRO A 633 -43.00 10.16 25.49
CA PRO A 633 -41.54 10.06 25.42
C PRO A 633 -40.97 10.43 24.05
N ILE A 634 -39.76 10.99 24.05
CA ILE A 634 -38.99 11.28 22.84
C ILE A 634 -37.96 10.18 22.64
N GLU A 635 -38.04 9.49 21.51
CA GLU A 635 -37.03 8.55 21.04
C GLU A 635 -36.01 9.28 20.15
N LEU A 636 -34.75 9.26 20.57
CA LEU A 636 -33.62 9.74 19.80
C LEU A 636 -32.98 8.56 19.07
N GLU A 637 -32.79 8.69 17.75
CA GLU A 637 -32.06 7.74 16.92
C GLU A 637 -30.94 8.48 16.18
N SER A 638 -29.69 8.09 16.45
CA SER A 638 -28.51 8.63 15.78
C SER A 638 -27.93 7.60 14.82
N LYS A 639 -27.52 8.03 13.62
CA LYS A 639 -26.91 7.19 12.59
C LYS A 639 -25.64 7.84 12.05
N LEU A 640 -24.61 7.02 11.82
CA LEU A 640 -23.50 7.38 10.94
C LEU A 640 -23.80 6.80 9.56
N ASN A 641 -24.13 7.68 8.63
CA ASN A 641 -24.50 7.31 7.26
C ASN A 641 -23.30 7.47 6.32
N TYR A 642 -23.24 6.61 5.29
CA TYR A 642 -22.22 6.63 4.25
C TYR A 642 -22.87 6.58 2.87
N ARG A 643 -22.48 7.49 1.99
CA ARG A 643 -22.74 7.43 0.54
C ARG A 643 -21.44 7.74 -0.20
N LYS A 644 -21.11 6.91 -1.19
CA LYS A 644 -19.79 6.96 -1.85
C LYS A 644 -19.55 8.27 -2.62
N PHE A 645 -20.58 8.82 -3.24
CA PHE A 645 -20.53 10.08 -3.97
C PHE A 645 -21.71 10.96 -3.55
N ASP A 646 -21.43 12.24 -3.29
CA ASP A 646 -22.48 13.22 -3.05
C ASP A 646 -23.31 13.48 -4.32
N ARG A 647 -24.47 14.11 -4.11
CA ARG A 647 -25.42 14.39 -5.20
C ARG A 647 -24.82 15.30 -6.29
N LYS A 648 -24.03 16.30 -5.88
CA LYS A 648 -23.47 17.31 -6.79
C LYS A 648 -22.48 16.67 -7.77
N PHE A 649 -21.63 15.77 -7.30
CA PHE A 649 -20.72 15.03 -8.14
C PHE A 649 -21.45 14.04 -9.06
N MET A 650 -22.49 13.37 -8.56
CA MET A 650 -23.33 12.49 -9.39
C MET A 650 -24.01 13.26 -10.54
N ASP A 651 -24.53 14.45 -10.27
CA ASP A 651 -25.14 15.30 -11.31
C ASP A 651 -24.11 15.86 -12.30
N TYR A 652 -22.86 16.07 -11.87
CA TYR A 652 -21.78 16.43 -12.80
C TYR A 652 -21.46 15.29 -13.78
N VAL A 653 -21.40 14.04 -13.29
CA VAL A 653 -20.99 12.88 -14.11
C VAL A 653 -22.09 12.44 -15.08
N TRP A 654 -23.36 12.47 -14.66
CA TRP A 654 -24.49 11.97 -15.48
C TRP A 654 -25.43 13.05 -16.00
N GLY A 655 -25.34 14.29 -15.51
CA GLY A 655 -26.36 15.31 -15.70
C GLY A 655 -27.36 15.33 -14.55
N GLN A 656 -27.94 16.51 -14.32
CA GLN A 656 -28.90 16.78 -13.25
C GLN A 656 -30.06 15.77 -13.26
N GLY A 657 -30.23 15.04 -12.16
CA GLY A 657 -31.31 14.07 -12.01
C GLY A 657 -31.08 12.71 -12.69
N GLN A 658 -30.04 12.54 -13.51
CA GLN A 658 -29.88 11.38 -14.39
C GLN A 658 -29.00 10.25 -13.83
N GLY A 659 -28.25 10.52 -12.77
CA GLY A 659 -27.43 9.52 -12.09
C GLY A 659 -28.26 8.48 -11.35
N ALA A 660 -27.74 7.25 -11.23
CA ALA A 660 -28.37 6.22 -10.41
C ALA A 660 -28.39 6.61 -8.93
N GLU A 661 -29.46 6.23 -8.23
CA GLU A 661 -29.51 6.36 -6.77
C GLU A 661 -28.48 5.44 -6.13
N LEU A 662 -27.57 6.03 -5.35
CA LEU A 662 -26.54 5.29 -4.63
C LEU A 662 -27.06 4.79 -3.28
N PRO A 663 -26.65 3.59 -2.85
CA PRO A 663 -27.03 3.08 -1.53
C PRO A 663 -26.45 3.96 -0.42
N VAL A 664 -27.30 4.31 0.54
CA VAL A 664 -26.89 4.92 1.81
C VAL A 664 -26.70 3.80 2.84
N VAL A 665 -25.45 3.60 3.25
CA VAL A 665 -25.09 2.57 4.24
C VAL A 665 -25.14 3.19 5.63
N VAL A 666 -26.01 2.67 6.49
CA VAL A 666 -25.94 2.95 7.93
C VAL A 666 -24.76 2.15 8.49
N MET A 667 -23.63 2.81 8.73
CA MET A 667 -22.41 2.19 9.25
C MET A 667 -22.57 1.78 10.71
N ALA A 668 -23.15 2.67 11.50
CA ALA A 668 -23.41 2.48 12.92
C ALA A 668 -24.64 3.29 13.32
N LYS A 669 -25.34 2.84 14.37
CA LYS A 669 -26.50 3.53 14.92
C LYS A 669 -26.62 3.30 16.41
N ASP A 670 -27.30 4.22 17.07
CA ASP A 670 -27.69 4.10 18.47
C ASP A 670 -29.05 4.77 18.70
N ALA A 671 -29.78 4.30 19.71
CA ALA A 671 -31.10 4.82 20.05
C ALA A 671 -31.36 4.83 21.57
N VAL A 672 -32.06 5.86 22.03
CA VAL A 672 -32.45 6.03 23.43
C VAL A 672 -33.80 6.74 23.54
N LYS A 673 -34.66 6.30 24.46
CA LYS A 673 -35.92 6.95 24.80
C LYS A 673 -35.74 7.81 26.05
N LEU A 674 -36.17 9.06 25.97
CA LEU A 674 -36.14 10.02 27.06
C LEU A 674 -37.59 10.28 27.51
N PRO A 675 -37.93 10.06 28.80
CA PRO A 675 -39.26 10.36 29.30
C PRO A 675 -39.48 11.88 29.33
N VAL A 676 -40.71 12.33 29.13
CA VAL A 676 -41.10 13.74 29.27
C VAL A 676 -41.87 13.92 30.58
N GLU A 677 -41.70 15.05 31.28
CA GLU A 677 -42.45 15.35 32.51
C GLU A 677 -43.97 15.25 32.28
N GLY A 678 -44.68 14.60 33.20
CA GLY A 678 -46.10 14.29 33.06
C GLY A 678 -46.42 13.08 32.17
N GLY A 679 -45.42 12.46 31.56
CA GLY A 679 -45.53 11.28 30.71
C GLY A 679 -45.29 9.93 31.39
N PRO A 680 -45.43 8.83 30.64
CA PRO A 680 -45.07 7.49 31.11
C PRO A 680 -43.57 7.34 31.36
N VAL A 681 -43.21 6.46 32.29
CA VAL A 681 -41.82 6.04 32.49
C VAL A 681 -41.38 5.18 31.30
N VAL A 682 -40.13 5.32 30.89
CA VAL A 682 -39.55 4.54 29.80
C VAL A 682 -38.43 3.65 30.32
N GLU A 683 -38.38 2.43 29.80
CA GLU A 683 -37.25 1.54 29.97
C GLU A 683 -36.41 1.54 28.70
N ASN A 684 -35.09 1.56 28.89
CA ASN A 684 -34.14 1.46 27.79
C ASN A 684 -33.31 0.19 27.96
N PRO A 685 -32.97 -0.52 26.86
CA PRO A 685 -31.96 -1.56 26.94
C PRO A 685 -30.61 -0.96 27.39
N PRO A 686 -29.75 -1.74 28.05
CA PRO A 686 -28.38 -1.32 28.33
C PRO A 686 -27.65 -0.89 27.05
N SER A 687 -26.68 0.04 27.18
CA SER A 687 -25.84 0.44 26.06
C SER A 687 -25.12 -0.79 25.45
N PRO A 688 -24.99 -0.86 24.11
CA PRO A 688 -24.17 -1.89 23.47
C PRO A 688 -22.67 -1.80 23.84
N ILE A 689 -22.24 -0.65 24.37
CA ILE A 689 -20.89 -0.44 24.91
C ILE A 689 -20.90 -0.90 26.37
N LYS A 690 -20.42 -2.13 26.61
CA LYS A 690 -20.45 -2.78 27.93
C LYS A 690 -19.66 -2.02 28.99
N ASP A 691 -18.53 -1.45 28.60
CA ASP A 691 -17.59 -0.80 29.53
C ASP A 691 -17.93 0.70 29.66
N THR A 692 -18.60 1.08 30.75
CA THR A 692 -19.04 2.46 31.00
C THR A 692 -17.88 3.46 30.97
N TRP A 693 -16.71 3.10 31.49
CA TRP A 693 -15.52 3.96 31.47
C TRP A 693 -15.10 4.32 30.04
N GLN A 694 -15.31 3.41 29.09
CA GLN A 694 -14.93 3.63 27.70
C GLN A 694 -15.82 4.68 27.03
N ARG A 695 -17.11 4.73 27.41
CA ARG A 695 -18.03 5.78 26.92
C ARG A 695 -17.56 7.16 27.36
N TRP A 696 -17.19 7.30 28.64
CA TRP A 696 -16.58 8.54 29.16
C TRP A 696 -15.26 8.87 28.45
N ASN A 697 -14.37 7.89 28.27
CA ASN A 697 -13.08 8.13 27.63
C ASN A 697 -13.23 8.55 26.16
N ASP A 698 -14.13 7.92 25.40
CA ASP A 698 -14.44 8.30 24.02
C ASP A 698 -14.96 9.74 23.91
N TYR A 699 -15.90 10.11 24.78
CA TYR A 699 -16.43 11.47 24.85
C TYR A 699 -15.30 12.46 25.17
N GLY A 700 -14.49 12.18 26.19
CA GLY A 700 -13.34 13.02 26.56
C GLY A 700 -12.30 13.14 25.45
N ILE A 701 -12.03 12.07 24.69
CA ILE A 701 -11.14 12.10 23.53
C ILE A 701 -11.68 13.04 22.45
N GLY A 702 -12.98 12.98 22.16
CA GLY A 702 -13.59 13.88 21.18
C GLY A 702 -13.51 15.34 21.61
N LEU A 703 -13.87 15.67 22.86
CA LEU A 703 -13.70 17.02 23.42
C LEU A 703 -12.23 17.48 23.37
N PHE A 704 -11.30 16.58 23.71
CA PHE A 704 -9.87 16.88 23.64
C PHE A 704 -9.40 17.16 22.21
N LEU A 705 -9.91 16.45 21.20
CA LEU A 705 -9.51 16.66 19.80
C LEU A 705 -10.12 17.95 19.22
N GLU A 706 -11.29 18.36 19.67
CA GLU A 706 -11.93 19.64 19.30
C GLU A 706 -11.32 20.83 20.06
N GLY A 707 -10.76 20.58 21.25
CA GLY A 707 -10.12 21.58 22.08
C GLY A 707 -8.77 22.06 21.54
N ALA A 708 -8.56 23.38 21.55
CA ALA A 708 -7.33 24.03 21.11
C ALA A 708 -6.76 24.96 22.19
N ASP A 709 -5.51 25.39 21.99
CA ASP A 709 -4.76 26.26 22.90
C ASP A 709 -5.20 27.75 22.82
N LYS A 710 -6.10 28.11 21.89
CA LYS A 710 -6.56 29.49 21.64
C LYS A 710 -8.09 29.57 21.47
N GLY A 711 -8.66 30.72 21.80
CA GLY A 711 -10.08 31.05 21.55
C GLY A 711 -11.09 30.27 22.41
N GLY A 712 -12.33 30.18 21.92
CA GLY A 712 -13.44 29.48 22.58
C GLY A 712 -13.25 27.96 22.73
N GLN A 713 -12.29 27.38 22.00
CA GLN A 713 -11.94 25.95 22.08
C GLN A 713 -11.26 25.54 23.39
N LYS A 714 -10.86 26.51 24.24
CA LYS A 714 -10.40 26.22 25.60
C LYS A 714 -11.51 25.61 26.48
N GLY A 715 -12.79 25.93 26.20
CA GLY A 715 -13.93 25.36 26.94
C GLY A 715 -13.99 23.84 26.84
N GLU A 716 -13.67 23.28 25.67
CA GLU A 716 -13.67 21.83 25.45
C GLU A 716 -12.53 21.12 26.19
N LEU A 717 -11.36 21.74 26.33
CA LEU A 717 -10.27 21.17 27.14
C LEU A 717 -10.64 21.07 28.62
N LYS A 718 -11.37 22.06 29.14
CA LYS A 718 -11.87 22.04 30.51
C LYS A 718 -12.91 20.93 30.72
N GLN A 719 -13.84 20.76 29.78
CA GLN A 719 -14.80 19.65 29.83
C GLN A 719 -14.07 18.29 29.72
N ALA A 720 -13.07 18.19 28.85
CA ALA A 720 -12.25 16.99 28.72
C ALA A 720 -11.51 16.67 30.04
N GLU A 721 -11.02 17.67 30.78
CA GLU A 721 -10.42 17.47 32.11
C GLU A 721 -11.40 16.80 33.07
N GLU A 722 -12.62 17.34 33.21
CA GLU A 722 -13.64 16.79 34.11
C GLU A 722 -14.00 15.35 33.72
N VAL A 723 -14.11 15.08 32.42
CA VAL A 723 -14.39 13.75 31.87
C VAL A 723 -13.24 12.76 32.14
N PHE A 724 -11.99 13.12 31.87
CA PHE A 724 -10.87 12.21 32.10
C PHE A 724 -10.60 11.99 33.59
N ARG A 725 -10.92 12.96 34.45
CA ARG A 725 -10.94 12.75 35.90
C ARG A 725 -11.99 11.71 36.30
N LYS A 726 -13.19 11.76 35.70
CA LYS A 726 -14.20 10.71 35.89
C LYS A 726 -13.72 9.33 35.44
N VAL A 727 -12.99 9.25 34.32
CA VAL A 727 -12.37 7.98 33.87
C VAL A 727 -11.34 7.47 34.89
N ALA A 728 -10.51 8.36 35.44
CA ALA A 728 -9.56 8.02 36.49
C ALA A 728 -10.24 7.56 37.78
N ASP A 729 -11.32 8.22 38.21
CA ASP A 729 -12.13 7.85 39.38
C ASP A 729 -12.80 6.46 39.23
N LEU A 730 -13.04 6.03 37.99
CA LEU A 730 -13.49 4.67 37.66
C LEU A 730 -12.36 3.62 37.73
N GLY A 731 -11.16 4.01 38.18
CA GLY A 731 -10.00 3.12 38.32
C GLY A 731 -9.27 2.82 37.01
N MET A 732 -9.46 3.66 35.97
CA MET A 732 -8.85 3.47 34.66
C MET A 732 -7.67 4.43 34.47
N VAL A 733 -6.49 3.86 34.24
CA VAL A 733 -5.24 4.60 34.02
C VAL A 733 -5.28 5.54 32.81
N ASP A 734 -6.07 5.22 31.79
CA ASP A 734 -6.29 6.07 30.60
C ASP A 734 -6.76 7.48 30.99
N GLY A 735 -7.53 7.62 32.07
CA GLY A 735 -7.96 8.91 32.60
C GLY A 735 -6.78 9.77 33.03
N TRP A 736 -5.81 9.21 33.77
CA TRP A 736 -4.62 9.94 34.19
C TRP A 736 -3.70 10.30 33.01
N VAL A 737 -3.52 9.38 32.05
CA VAL A 737 -2.71 9.64 30.85
C VAL A 737 -3.34 10.75 30.01
N ASN A 738 -4.66 10.73 29.83
CA ASN A 738 -5.36 11.74 29.04
C ASN A 738 -5.45 13.09 29.76
N LEU A 739 -5.58 13.12 31.08
CA LEU A 739 -5.40 14.35 31.88
C LEU A 739 -4.04 14.99 31.63
N ALA A 740 -2.96 14.19 31.61
CA ALA A 740 -1.64 14.72 31.29
C ALA A 740 -1.58 15.35 29.88
N ARG A 741 -2.28 14.78 28.89
CA ARG A 741 -2.39 15.38 27.55
C ARG A 741 -3.11 16.72 27.57
N VAL A 742 -4.22 16.83 28.31
CA VAL A 742 -4.97 18.09 28.50
C VAL A 742 -4.05 19.13 29.14
N TYR A 743 -3.46 18.82 30.28
CA TYR A 743 -2.60 19.75 31.02
C TYR A 743 -1.37 20.19 30.22
N GLN A 744 -0.76 19.31 29.43
CA GLN A 744 0.34 19.70 28.53
C GLN A 744 -0.11 20.68 27.45
N ARG A 745 -1.32 20.50 26.89
CA ARG A 745 -1.87 21.42 25.89
C ARG A 745 -2.23 22.78 26.50
N GLU A 746 -2.71 22.79 27.74
CA GLU A 746 -2.96 24.03 28.50
C GLU A 746 -1.68 24.70 29.05
N GLY A 747 -0.54 24.02 29.02
CA GLY A 747 0.71 24.50 29.60
C GLY A 747 0.84 24.31 31.11
N ARG A 748 -0.06 23.55 31.75
CA ARG A 748 -0.07 23.21 33.18
C ARG A 748 0.89 22.06 33.48
N ILE A 749 2.19 22.31 33.33
CA ILE A 749 3.23 21.28 33.43
C ILE A 749 3.27 20.55 34.80
N PRO A 750 3.14 21.21 35.97
CA PRO A 750 3.11 20.52 37.25
C PRO A 750 1.95 19.52 37.36
N ASP A 751 0.75 19.91 36.93
CA ASP A 751 -0.44 19.06 36.94
C ASP A 751 -0.28 17.87 35.98
N ALA A 752 0.35 18.10 34.82
CA ALA A 752 0.68 17.03 33.88
C ALA A 752 1.62 16.00 34.51
N LEU A 753 2.66 16.44 35.23
CA LEU A 753 3.60 15.54 35.90
C LEU A 753 2.94 14.75 37.03
N GLU A 754 2.07 15.39 37.81
CA GLU A 754 1.29 14.70 38.85
C GLU A 754 0.41 13.61 38.25
N ALA A 755 -0.31 13.93 37.15
CA ALA A 755 -1.15 12.96 36.45
C ALA A 755 -0.33 11.78 35.90
N LEU A 756 0.83 12.03 35.28
CA LEU A 756 1.72 10.95 34.81
C LEU A 756 2.31 10.12 35.95
N THR A 757 2.60 10.74 37.10
CA THR A 757 3.07 10.03 38.30
C THR A 757 2.00 9.06 38.77
N LYS A 758 0.74 9.51 38.90
CA LYS A 758 -0.41 8.65 39.22
C LYS A 758 -0.60 7.54 38.19
N ALA A 759 -0.46 7.84 36.90
CA ALA A 759 -0.56 6.85 35.83
C ALA A 759 0.53 5.77 35.96
N SER A 760 1.77 6.17 36.27
CA SER A 760 2.92 5.25 36.38
C SER A 760 2.86 4.34 37.62
N GLN A 761 2.19 4.78 38.69
CA GLN A 761 2.01 4.04 39.94
C GLN A 761 0.78 3.12 39.91
N HIS A 762 -0.03 3.18 38.86
CA HIS A 762 -1.21 2.33 38.70
C HIS A 762 -0.80 0.86 38.56
N GLU A 763 -1.54 -0.08 39.17
CA GLU A 763 -1.20 -1.53 39.16
C GLU A 763 -1.06 -2.12 37.75
N LYS A 764 -1.83 -1.56 36.80
CA LYS A 764 -1.81 -1.90 35.37
C LYS A 764 -1.59 -0.63 34.57
N PRO A 765 -0.35 -0.16 34.36
CA PRO A 765 -0.11 0.99 33.51
C PRO A 765 -0.42 0.59 32.06
N ALA A 766 -1.49 1.15 31.49
CA ALA A 766 -1.80 0.93 30.09
C ALA A 766 -0.77 1.67 29.25
N ALA A 767 -0.11 0.96 28.34
CA ALA A 767 0.86 1.51 27.40
C ALA A 767 1.95 2.39 28.06
N PRO A 768 2.89 1.82 28.85
CA PRO A 768 3.94 2.57 29.54
C PRO A 768 4.76 3.50 28.64
N TRP A 769 4.91 3.15 27.36
CA TRP A 769 5.58 3.99 26.35
C TRP A 769 4.88 5.33 26.11
N VAL A 770 3.56 5.44 26.25
CA VAL A 770 2.83 6.72 26.12
C VAL A 770 3.20 7.63 27.28
N ILE A 771 3.27 7.08 28.50
CA ILE A 771 3.71 7.80 29.71
C ILE A 771 5.14 8.29 29.50
N THR A 772 6.06 7.41 29.06
CA THR A 772 7.46 7.76 28.78
C THR A 772 7.57 8.87 27.73
N TRP A 773 6.79 8.80 26.65
CA TRP A 773 6.76 9.84 25.61
C TRP A 773 6.27 11.19 26.15
N LEU A 774 5.18 11.20 26.91
CA LEU A 774 4.63 12.41 27.53
C LEU A 774 5.61 13.01 28.56
N THR A 775 6.28 12.18 29.35
CA THR A 775 7.35 12.60 30.27
C THR A 775 8.52 13.21 29.51
N GLY A 776 8.92 12.63 28.38
CA GLY A 776 9.94 13.22 27.49
C GLY A 776 9.58 14.63 27.03
N GLN A 777 8.33 14.87 26.63
CA GLN A 777 7.88 16.22 26.25
C GLN A 777 7.94 17.22 27.41
N ILE A 778 7.56 16.80 28.61
CA ILE A 778 7.65 17.63 29.82
C ILE A 778 9.12 17.96 30.12
N ASN A 779 9.99 16.97 30.07
CA ASN A 779 11.42 17.13 30.31
C ASN A 779 12.07 18.12 29.33
N VAL A 780 11.70 18.07 28.03
CA VAL A 780 12.13 19.10 27.07
C VAL A 780 11.71 20.50 27.49
N ARG A 781 10.45 20.69 27.90
CA ARG A 781 9.93 22.01 28.31
C ARG A 781 10.59 22.54 29.59
N ASN A 782 10.99 21.65 30.49
CA ASN A 782 11.71 22.00 31.73
C ASN A 782 13.23 22.19 31.51
N GLY A 783 13.75 21.91 30.31
CA GLY A 783 15.18 21.97 30.02
C GLY A 783 15.99 20.75 30.47
N PHE A 784 15.32 19.69 30.94
CA PHE A 784 15.89 18.39 31.32
C PHE A 784 16.12 17.53 30.06
N LEU A 785 17.04 17.99 29.22
CA LEU A 785 17.20 17.47 27.86
C LEU A 785 17.83 16.06 27.83
N ASP A 786 18.73 15.75 28.75
CA ASP A 786 19.35 14.42 28.81
C ASP A 786 18.32 13.35 29.22
N GLU A 787 17.44 13.66 30.18
CA GLU A 787 16.32 12.81 30.56
C GLU A 787 15.32 12.66 29.41
N ALA A 788 14.99 13.75 28.72
CA ALA A 788 14.09 13.70 27.56
C ALA A 788 14.64 12.82 26.43
N ILE A 789 15.95 12.90 26.14
CA ILE A 789 16.63 12.05 25.16
C ILE A 789 16.47 10.58 25.54
N GLU A 790 16.72 10.23 26.81
CA GLU A 790 16.56 8.85 27.28
C GLU A 790 15.10 8.38 27.23
N ASN A 791 14.13 9.26 27.54
CA ASN A 791 12.71 8.95 27.37
C ASN A 791 12.37 8.60 25.91
N TYR A 792 12.77 9.43 24.94
CA TYR A 792 12.46 9.16 23.53
C TYR A 792 13.18 7.93 22.99
N ARG A 793 14.44 7.71 23.39
CA ARG A 793 15.18 6.48 23.05
C ARG A 793 14.51 5.22 23.61
N ALA A 794 14.01 5.29 24.84
CA ALA A 794 13.27 4.18 25.45
C ALA A 794 11.97 3.86 24.69
N VAL A 795 11.25 4.88 24.24
CA VAL A 795 10.05 4.70 23.40
C VAL A 795 10.42 4.03 22.08
N LEU A 796 11.40 4.57 21.34
CA LEU A 796 11.84 4.02 20.05
C LEU A 796 12.47 2.62 20.17
N GLY A 797 13.01 2.28 21.34
CA GLY A 797 13.55 0.95 21.65
C GLY A 797 12.49 -0.09 22.04
N THR A 798 11.23 0.31 22.22
CA THR A 798 10.17 -0.59 22.65
C THR A 798 9.73 -1.54 21.52
N LYS A 799 9.91 -2.84 21.74
CA LYS A 799 9.45 -3.92 20.86
C LYS A 799 8.71 -4.97 21.68
N ILE A 800 7.53 -5.37 21.20
CA ILE A 800 6.67 -6.37 21.85
C ILE A 800 6.29 -7.42 20.80
N PRO A 801 7.16 -8.42 20.54
CA PRO A 801 6.99 -9.36 19.43
C PRO A 801 5.65 -10.12 19.44
N GLU A 802 5.17 -10.51 20.61
CA GLU A 802 3.90 -11.23 20.80
C GLU A 802 2.68 -10.39 20.42
N ARG A 803 2.79 -9.05 20.46
CA ARG A 803 1.77 -8.11 20.00
C ARG A 803 2.07 -7.51 18.63
N LYS A 804 3.23 -7.85 18.02
CA LYS A 804 3.78 -7.26 16.80
C LYS A 804 3.99 -5.74 16.88
N PHE A 805 4.35 -5.21 18.05
CA PHE A 805 4.66 -3.78 18.19
C PHE A 805 6.15 -3.52 18.00
N ASP A 806 6.46 -2.48 17.23
CA ASP A 806 7.82 -1.94 17.02
C ASP A 806 7.72 -0.44 16.78
N PHE A 807 8.00 0.36 17.82
CA PHE A 807 7.88 1.81 17.76
C PHE A 807 9.09 2.52 17.16
N SER A 808 10.09 1.77 16.67
CA SER A 808 11.26 2.36 16.01
C SER A 808 10.93 3.13 14.73
N MET A 809 9.70 3.00 14.21
CA MET A 809 9.21 3.68 13.02
C MET A 809 8.27 4.89 13.32
N ASP A 810 8.02 5.24 14.59
CA ASP A 810 7.23 6.44 14.93
C ASP A 810 8.04 7.71 14.67
N TYR A 811 7.98 8.22 13.44
CA TYR A 811 8.80 9.36 13.05
C TYR A 811 8.48 10.66 13.81
N GLU A 812 7.31 10.77 14.47
CA GLU A 812 7.02 11.92 15.33
C GLU A 812 7.86 11.86 16.61
N VAL A 813 8.09 10.67 17.15
CA VAL A 813 9.01 10.46 18.28
C VAL A 813 10.47 10.59 17.84
N ILE A 814 10.82 10.11 16.65
CA ILE A 814 12.16 10.33 16.06
C ILE A 814 12.43 11.83 15.91
N ASN A 815 11.47 12.59 15.38
CA ASN A 815 11.60 14.04 15.24
C ASN A 815 11.74 14.75 16.59
N ALA A 816 10.99 14.31 17.61
CA ALA A 816 11.12 14.85 18.97
C ALA A 816 12.50 14.56 19.58
N LEU A 817 13.07 13.38 19.34
CA LEU A 817 14.44 13.04 19.74
C LEU A 817 15.47 13.90 19.01
N GLY A 818 15.33 14.09 17.69
CA GLY A 818 16.19 14.97 16.91
C GLY A 818 16.18 16.41 17.44
N ALA A 819 14.99 16.92 17.78
CA ALA A 819 14.84 18.25 18.35
C ALA A 819 15.47 18.36 19.74
N ALA A 820 15.35 17.31 20.58
CA ALA A 820 15.98 17.27 21.89
C ALA A 820 17.52 17.30 21.78
N TYR A 821 18.12 16.54 20.84
CA TYR A 821 19.55 16.62 20.56
C TYR A 821 19.99 18.01 20.08
N GLU A 822 19.21 18.64 19.20
CA GLU A 822 19.51 19.99 18.73
C GLU A 822 19.48 21.02 19.88
N LEU A 823 18.45 20.96 20.74
CA LEU A 823 18.36 21.81 21.93
C LEU A 823 19.51 21.55 22.90
N ARG A 824 19.92 20.29 23.07
CA ARG A 824 21.02 19.90 23.96
C ARG A 824 22.36 20.41 23.44
N ALA A 825 22.55 20.40 22.12
CA ALA A 825 23.71 21.02 21.47
C ALA A 825 23.77 22.53 21.73
N ARG A 826 22.62 23.22 21.79
CA ARG A 826 22.57 24.67 22.05
C ARG A 826 23.00 25.05 23.47
N GLN A 827 22.89 24.14 24.44
CA GLN A 827 23.42 24.34 25.81
C GLN A 827 24.94 24.32 25.85
N GLU A 828 25.59 23.64 24.90
CA GLU A 828 27.03 23.61 24.77
C GLU A 828 27.56 24.89 24.12
N ARG A 829 28.81 25.26 24.42
CA ARG A 829 29.45 26.43 23.79
C ARG A 829 29.60 26.21 22.28
N ALA A 830 29.54 27.29 21.50
CA ALA A 830 29.79 27.23 20.06
C ALA A 830 31.18 26.63 19.76
N ASN A 831 31.28 25.85 18.68
CA ASN A 831 32.52 25.22 18.20
C ASN A 831 33.18 24.20 19.15
N THR A 832 32.49 23.67 20.17
CA THR A 832 33.03 22.56 20.98
C THR A 832 32.77 21.19 20.33
N PRO A 833 33.63 20.18 20.59
CA PRO A 833 33.38 18.81 20.16
C PRO A 833 32.06 18.25 20.70
N GLU A 834 31.66 18.61 21.92
CA GLU A 834 30.41 18.19 22.55
C GLU A 834 29.19 18.75 21.82
N ARG A 835 29.24 20.02 21.40
CA ARG A 835 28.17 20.61 20.58
C ARG A 835 28.04 19.89 19.24
N ARG A 836 29.18 19.60 18.59
CA ARG A 836 29.21 18.88 17.31
C ARG A 836 28.66 17.45 17.45
N SER A 837 29.00 16.73 18.51
CA SER A 837 28.51 15.36 18.70
C SER A 837 26.99 15.28 18.85
N PHE A 838 26.37 16.23 19.56
CA PHE A 838 24.91 16.31 19.63
C PHE A 838 24.25 16.72 18.30
N LEU A 839 24.87 17.61 17.52
CA LEU A 839 24.39 17.94 16.17
C LEU A 839 24.49 16.73 15.23
N ASP A 840 25.55 15.93 15.33
CA ASP A 840 25.71 14.68 14.57
C ASP A 840 24.61 13.66 14.94
N LEU A 841 24.28 13.56 16.24
CA LEU A 841 23.15 12.75 16.70
C LEU A 841 21.83 13.28 16.16
N ALA A 842 21.59 14.61 16.17
CA ALA A 842 20.37 15.20 15.62
C ALA A 842 20.24 14.90 14.12
N ILE A 843 21.32 15.06 13.36
CA ILE A 843 21.38 14.77 11.92
C ILE A 843 21.09 13.30 11.63
N ALA A 844 21.74 12.38 12.34
CA ALA A 844 21.48 10.95 12.21
C ALA A 844 20.01 10.62 12.53
N THR A 845 19.46 11.24 13.57
CA THR A 845 18.07 11.05 13.98
C THR A 845 17.09 11.52 12.91
N TYR A 846 17.20 12.74 12.41
CA TYR A 846 16.31 13.24 11.35
C TYR A 846 16.48 12.50 10.02
N THR A 847 17.68 11.99 9.73
CA THR A 847 17.90 11.13 8.56
C THR A 847 17.09 9.84 8.65
N ASN A 848 16.91 9.28 9.85
CA ASN A 848 16.03 8.12 10.05
C ASN A 848 14.56 8.46 9.74
N THR A 849 14.09 9.66 10.13
CA THR A 849 12.76 10.12 9.71
C THR A 849 12.63 10.17 8.20
N LEU A 850 13.60 10.77 7.49
CA LEU A 850 13.54 10.88 6.01
C LEU A 850 13.66 9.53 5.29
N ALA A 851 14.22 8.50 5.94
CA ALA A 851 14.21 7.13 5.40
C ALA A 851 12.81 6.49 5.42
N ILE A 852 11.94 6.95 6.32
CA ILE A 852 10.55 6.49 6.46
C ILE A 852 9.61 7.38 5.62
N ASP A 853 9.75 8.70 5.76
CA ASP A 853 8.96 9.73 5.12
C ASP A 853 9.87 10.84 4.56
N SER A 854 10.29 10.65 3.31
CA SER A 854 11.27 11.52 2.63
C SER A 854 10.84 12.98 2.38
N GLU A 855 9.59 13.30 2.72
CA GLU A 855 8.93 14.58 2.53
C GLU A 855 8.51 15.20 3.88
N ASN A 856 9.03 14.65 4.99
CA ASN A 856 8.73 15.12 6.33
C ASN A 856 9.26 16.54 6.58
N VAL A 857 8.33 17.49 6.74
CA VAL A 857 8.61 18.92 6.87
C VAL A 857 9.50 19.24 8.09
N ALA A 858 9.26 18.56 9.23
CA ALA A 858 9.99 18.78 10.47
C ALA A 858 11.43 18.24 10.40
N ALA A 859 11.64 17.08 9.79
CA ALA A 859 12.99 16.53 9.61
C ALA A 859 13.84 17.38 8.67
N HIS A 860 13.28 17.87 7.56
CA HIS A 860 13.99 18.80 6.67
C HIS A 860 14.33 20.12 7.38
N TYR A 861 13.43 20.64 8.22
CA TYR A 861 13.72 21.81 9.04
C TYR A 861 14.88 21.56 10.01
N GLY A 862 14.80 20.48 10.81
CA GLY A 862 15.82 20.12 11.79
C GLY A 862 17.20 19.82 11.18
N LEU A 863 17.24 19.17 10.02
CA LEU A 863 18.48 18.98 9.26
C LEU A 863 19.04 20.30 8.74
N GLY A 864 18.18 21.18 8.22
CA GLY A 864 18.55 22.52 7.78
C GLY A 864 19.16 23.37 8.90
N LEU A 865 18.64 23.25 10.12
CA LEU A 865 19.19 23.90 11.31
C LEU A 865 20.51 23.25 11.75
N SER A 866 20.54 21.92 11.86
CA SER A 866 21.70 21.19 12.40
C SER A 866 22.93 21.34 11.50
N TYR A 867 22.79 21.11 10.19
CA TYR A 867 23.87 21.35 9.23
C TYR A 867 24.25 22.83 9.14
N GLY A 868 23.26 23.73 9.27
CA GLY A 868 23.50 25.18 9.28
C GLY A 868 24.35 25.62 10.47
N GLU A 869 24.15 25.00 11.63
CA GLU A 869 24.95 25.28 12.82
C GLU A 869 26.38 24.73 12.70
N ILE A 870 26.57 23.54 12.12
CA ILE A 870 27.90 22.98 11.84
C ILE A 870 28.68 23.89 10.88
N SER A 871 28.03 24.36 9.82
CA SER A 871 28.62 25.21 8.79
C SER A 871 28.65 26.70 9.14
N ARG A 872 28.26 27.09 10.36
CA ARG A 872 28.05 28.51 10.75
C ARG A 872 29.28 29.40 10.54
N SER A 873 30.48 28.85 10.72
CA SER A 873 31.75 29.58 10.55
C SER A 873 32.35 29.43 9.15
N TYR A 874 31.72 28.65 8.28
CA TYR A 874 32.20 28.39 6.92
C TYR A 874 31.66 29.45 5.95
N THR A 875 32.55 30.01 5.14
CA THR A 875 32.19 30.95 4.06
C THR A 875 32.51 30.29 2.73
N PRO A 876 31.51 30.03 1.87
CA PRO A 876 31.73 29.47 0.53
C PRO A 876 32.67 30.36 -0.29
N LYS A 877 33.60 29.74 -1.00
CA LYS A 877 34.48 30.47 -1.92
C LYS A 877 33.71 30.87 -3.19
N PRO A 878 34.01 32.02 -3.82
CA PRO A 878 33.43 32.38 -5.11
C PRO A 878 33.70 31.28 -6.15
N GLN A 879 32.68 30.94 -6.94
CA GLN A 879 32.76 29.96 -8.02
C GLN A 879 32.21 30.56 -9.32
N GLU A 880 32.80 30.20 -10.45
CA GLU A 880 32.29 30.56 -11.77
C GLU A 880 31.52 29.37 -12.36
N ILE A 881 30.20 29.52 -12.51
CA ILE A 881 29.34 28.57 -13.25
C ILE A 881 28.46 29.34 -14.23
N GLY A 882 27.82 28.64 -15.16
CA GLY A 882 26.87 29.25 -16.10
C GLY A 882 25.60 29.76 -15.39
N ASP A 883 24.96 30.80 -15.94
CA ASP A 883 23.75 31.40 -15.34
C ASP A 883 22.51 30.51 -15.46
N LYS A 884 22.48 29.64 -16.47
CA LYS A 884 21.40 28.67 -16.70
C LYS A 884 21.86 27.30 -16.22
N ILE A 885 21.29 26.84 -15.11
CA ILE A 885 21.53 25.52 -14.54
C ILE A 885 20.27 24.68 -14.71
N THR A 886 20.41 23.53 -15.36
CA THR A 886 19.33 22.55 -15.56
C THR A 886 19.31 21.51 -14.42
N ALA A 887 18.25 20.70 -14.37
CA ALA A 887 18.17 19.57 -13.45
C ALA A 887 19.31 18.56 -13.67
N ASP A 888 19.64 18.26 -14.92
CA ASP A 888 20.71 17.32 -15.27
C ASP A 888 22.09 17.85 -14.85
N ASP A 889 22.32 19.17 -14.96
CA ASP A 889 23.55 19.80 -14.47
C ASP A 889 23.72 19.60 -12.95
N VAL A 890 22.66 19.83 -12.16
CA VAL A 890 22.67 19.62 -10.70
C VAL A 890 22.97 18.15 -10.38
N VAL A 891 22.33 17.21 -11.07
CA VAL A 891 22.53 15.77 -10.86
C VAL A 891 23.95 15.35 -11.25
N ALA A 892 24.47 15.84 -12.37
CA ALA A 892 25.84 15.57 -12.82
C ALA A 892 26.87 16.11 -11.81
N MET A 893 26.69 17.34 -11.32
CA MET A 893 27.54 17.94 -10.29
C MET A 893 27.45 17.19 -8.94
N ALA A 894 26.27 16.71 -8.54
CA ALA A 894 26.11 15.84 -7.38
C ALA A 894 26.85 14.50 -7.55
N GLY A 895 26.83 13.94 -8.77
CA GLY A 895 27.63 12.77 -9.15
C GLY A 895 29.13 13.02 -9.02
N ALA A 896 29.60 14.18 -9.47
CA ALA A 896 31.01 14.59 -9.36
C ALA A 896 31.46 14.73 -7.89
N ILE A 897 30.61 15.26 -7.00
CA ILE A 897 30.87 15.26 -5.55
C ILE A 897 31.09 13.84 -5.04
N SER A 898 30.25 12.88 -5.41
CA SER A 898 30.44 11.49 -4.97
C SER A 898 31.74 10.88 -5.51
N ALA A 899 32.14 11.21 -6.74
CA ALA A 899 33.40 10.79 -7.34
C ALA A 899 34.63 11.42 -6.65
N SER A 900 34.49 12.64 -6.10
CA SER A 900 35.55 13.32 -5.33
C SER A 900 35.94 12.60 -4.04
N LYS A 901 35.19 11.56 -3.62
CA LYS A 901 35.65 10.59 -2.59
C LYS A 901 37.05 10.02 -2.90
N ALA A 902 37.42 9.93 -4.18
CA ALA A 902 38.77 9.50 -4.60
C ALA A 902 39.83 10.62 -4.54
N HIS A 903 39.43 11.90 -4.44
CA HIS A 903 40.31 13.06 -4.49
C HIS A 903 39.94 14.11 -3.42
N ARG A 904 40.47 13.94 -2.20
CA ARG A 904 40.13 14.80 -1.04
C ARG A 904 40.42 16.29 -1.24
N ALA A 905 41.32 16.66 -2.15
CA ALA A 905 41.77 18.05 -2.32
C ALA A 905 40.69 19.02 -2.87
N GLU A 906 39.54 18.52 -3.35
CA GLU A 906 38.55 19.32 -4.08
C GLU A 906 37.12 19.25 -3.51
N ILE A 907 36.90 18.61 -2.36
CA ILE A 907 35.54 18.38 -1.81
C ILE A 907 34.82 19.71 -1.54
N ALA A 908 35.47 20.63 -0.81
CA ALA A 908 34.88 21.94 -0.51
C ALA A 908 34.53 22.74 -1.79
N ALA A 909 35.41 22.73 -2.80
CA ALA A 909 35.19 23.45 -4.05
C ALA A 909 33.99 22.89 -4.83
N HIS A 910 33.84 21.57 -4.92
CA HIS A 910 32.68 20.95 -5.54
C HIS A 910 31.39 21.22 -4.75
N ALA A 911 31.45 21.19 -3.41
CA ALA A 911 30.30 21.51 -2.56
C ALA A 911 29.83 22.97 -2.72
N ASP A 912 30.76 23.93 -2.76
CA ASP A 912 30.47 25.35 -3.00
C ASP A 912 29.85 25.56 -4.40
N THR A 913 30.43 24.92 -5.42
CA THR A 913 29.97 24.99 -6.82
C THR A 913 28.55 24.47 -6.93
N LEU A 914 28.27 23.29 -6.35
CA LEU A 914 26.94 22.71 -6.35
C LEU A 914 25.95 23.54 -5.52
N GLY A 915 26.40 24.14 -4.42
CA GLY A 915 25.56 25.03 -3.61
C GLY A 915 25.08 26.24 -4.40
N LEU A 916 25.97 26.86 -5.19
CA LEU A 916 25.61 27.94 -6.12
C LEU A 916 24.72 27.45 -7.27
N ALA A 917 24.99 26.26 -7.80
CA ALA A 917 24.18 25.66 -8.86
C ALA A 917 22.74 25.39 -8.39
N VAL A 918 22.55 24.93 -7.15
CA VAL A 918 21.22 24.75 -6.54
C VAL A 918 20.47 26.07 -6.48
N ASP A 919 21.10 27.16 -6.02
CA ASP A 919 20.43 28.48 -5.98
C ASP A 919 19.99 28.94 -7.39
N ARG A 920 20.86 28.81 -8.38
CA ARG A 920 20.57 29.18 -9.77
C ARG A 920 19.50 28.29 -10.39
N PHE A 921 19.51 26.99 -10.11
CA PHE A 921 18.48 26.05 -10.56
C PHE A 921 17.09 26.42 -9.99
N LEU A 922 17.03 26.74 -8.69
CA LEU A 922 15.78 27.12 -8.03
C LEU A 922 15.22 28.45 -8.53
N ALA A 923 16.09 29.40 -8.87
CA ALA A 923 15.73 30.68 -9.48
C ALA A 923 15.40 30.56 -10.99
N GLY A 924 15.92 29.54 -11.67
CA GLY A 924 15.70 29.26 -13.08
C GLY A 924 14.30 28.74 -13.41
N PRO A 925 14.00 28.42 -14.68
CA PRO A 925 12.72 27.83 -15.06
C PRO A 925 12.53 26.43 -14.44
N ARG A 926 11.27 25.98 -14.32
CA ARG A 926 10.97 24.61 -13.89
C ARG A 926 11.35 23.60 -14.98
N PRO A 927 11.81 22.39 -14.63
CA PRO A 927 12.03 21.34 -15.62
C PRO A 927 10.73 20.97 -16.34
N GLU A 928 10.80 20.70 -17.64
CA GLU A 928 9.65 20.26 -18.44
C GLU A 928 9.22 18.83 -18.09
N PHE A 929 10.20 17.93 -17.92
CA PHE A 929 9.98 16.49 -17.70
C PHE A 929 10.48 16.02 -16.32
N GLY A 930 10.23 16.80 -15.27
CA GLY A 930 10.63 16.44 -13.92
C GLY A 930 10.23 17.46 -12.86
N SER A 931 10.31 17.05 -11.60
CA SER A 931 10.11 17.95 -10.46
C SER A 931 11.42 18.63 -10.04
N ARG A 932 11.32 19.84 -9.47
CA ARG A 932 12.47 20.47 -8.76
C ARG A 932 12.88 19.71 -7.50
N LEU A 933 12.03 18.84 -6.97
CA LEU A 933 12.32 18.04 -5.79
C LEU A 933 13.42 17.00 -6.06
N GLU A 934 13.39 16.35 -7.22
CA GLU A 934 14.28 15.21 -7.49
C GLU A 934 15.76 15.59 -7.52
N PRO A 935 16.21 16.65 -8.23
CA PRO A 935 17.61 17.04 -8.20
C PRO A 935 18.10 17.33 -6.77
N LEU A 936 17.26 17.93 -5.93
CA LEU A 936 17.60 18.19 -4.52
C LEU A 936 17.76 16.89 -3.72
N LEU A 937 16.88 15.91 -3.93
CA LEU A 937 16.99 14.60 -3.31
C LEU A 937 18.23 13.83 -3.80
N ASP A 938 18.61 13.99 -5.07
CA ASP A 938 19.85 13.43 -5.61
C ASP A 938 21.07 14.04 -4.93
N VAL A 939 21.11 15.37 -4.75
CA VAL A 939 22.17 16.05 -4.01
C VAL A 939 22.32 15.46 -2.60
N ILE A 940 21.22 15.28 -1.87
CA ILE A 940 21.23 14.63 -0.53
C ILE A 940 21.80 13.21 -0.62
N SER A 941 21.32 12.41 -1.58
CA SER A 941 21.75 11.01 -1.74
C SER A 941 23.25 10.84 -1.98
N LYS A 942 23.90 11.86 -2.58
CA LYS A 942 25.34 11.86 -2.87
C LYS A 942 26.17 12.54 -1.80
N ALA A 943 25.71 13.69 -1.30
CA ALA A 943 26.46 14.51 -0.35
C ALA A 943 26.37 13.99 1.09
N SER A 944 25.23 13.45 1.54
CA SER A 944 25.08 12.98 2.93
C SER A 944 26.01 11.82 3.30
N PRO A 945 26.17 10.76 2.48
CA PRO A 945 27.15 9.71 2.77
C PRO A 945 28.59 10.23 2.81
N LEU A 946 28.95 11.13 1.88
CA LEU A 946 30.27 11.73 1.84
C LEU A 946 30.54 12.59 3.08
N TRP A 947 29.56 13.40 3.51
CA TRP A 947 29.65 14.21 4.71
C TRP A 947 29.91 13.36 5.96
N LYS A 948 29.24 12.19 6.06
CA LYS A 948 29.41 11.26 7.18
C LYS A 948 30.80 10.61 7.23
N GLU A 949 31.43 10.41 6.07
CA GLU A 949 32.77 9.81 5.95
C GLU A 949 33.90 10.84 6.05
N THR A 950 33.59 12.13 5.89
CA THR A 950 34.58 13.22 5.88
C THR A 950 34.92 13.63 7.33
N PRO A 951 36.21 13.66 7.72
CA PRO A 951 36.62 14.14 9.04
C PRO A 951 36.24 15.61 9.28
N ASP A 952 36.17 16.03 10.54
CA ASP A 952 35.97 17.43 10.90
C ASP A 952 37.01 18.36 10.24
N GLY A 953 36.53 19.44 9.64
CA GLY A 953 37.34 20.41 8.93
C GLY A 953 36.57 21.12 7.81
N PRO A 954 37.25 21.96 7.01
CA PRO A 954 36.63 22.79 5.99
C PRO A 954 35.80 22.01 4.96
N ASP A 955 36.22 20.81 4.56
CA ASP A 955 35.48 19.99 3.59
C ASP A 955 34.14 19.49 4.15
N ARG A 956 34.13 19.05 5.42
CA ARG A 956 32.91 18.61 6.10
C ARG A 956 31.97 19.79 6.34
N ASP A 957 32.51 20.95 6.72
CA ASP A 957 31.73 22.17 6.95
C ASP A 957 31.15 22.72 5.62
N ALA A 958 31.87 22.59 4.49
CA ALA A 958 31.37 22.92 3.15
C ALA A 958 30.21 22.02 2.71
N LEU A 959 30.35 20.70 2.90
CA LEU A 959 29.27 19.74 2.65
C LEU A 959 28.06 19.99 3.55
N ALA A 960 28.28 20.37 4.82
CA ALA A 960 27.21 20.78 5.71
C ALA A 960 26.49 22.05 5.19
N ALA A 961 27.23 23.05 4.69
CA ALA A 961 26.63 24.26 4.12
C ALA A 961 25.72 23.94 2.91
N LEU A 962 26.18 23.06 2.02
CA LEU A 962 25.39 22.53 0.90
C LEU A 962 24.13 21.80 1.38
N LEU A 963 24.27 20.85 2.30
CA LEU A 963 23.14 20.06 2.82
C LEU A 963 22.13 20.93 3.57
N ALA A 964 22.59 21.91 4.34
CA ALA A 964 21.73 22.89 5.01
C ALA A 964 20.88 23.67 4.00
N LYS A 965 21.50 24.14 2.91
CA LYS A 965 20.83 24.86 1.81
C LYS A 965 19.74 23.99 1.17
N VAL A 966 20.08 22.76 0.80
CA VAL A 966 19.16 21.84 0.13
C VAL A 966 17.97 21.46 1.04
N HIS A 967 18.22 21.13 2.31
CA HIS A 967 17.15 20.81 3.24
C HIS A 967 16.25 22.00 3.56
N LYS A 968 16.78 23.24 3.64
CA LYS A 968 15.97 24.46 3.76
C LYS A 968 15.09 24.69 2.53
N ALA A 969 15.60 24.45 1.33
CA ALA A 969 14.82 24.54 0.10
C ALA A 969 13.68 23.52 0.08
N LEU A 970 13.95 22.25 0.41
CA LEU A 970 12.92 21.21 0.51
C LEU A 970 11.89 21.52 1.59
N HIS A 971 12.31 21.98 2.77
CA HIS A 971 11.40 22.44 3.81
C HIS A 971 10.43 23.52 3.28
N ALA A 972 10.95 24.54 2.60
CA ALA A 972 10.12 25.60 2.03
C ALA A 972 9.14 25.09 0.94
N MET A 973 9.55 24.10 0.14
CA MET A 973 8.67 23.49 -0.86
C MET A 973 7.55 22.66 -0.22
N TYR A 974 7.86 21.85 0.80
CA TYR A 974 6.89 20.99 1.46
C TYR A 974 5.99 21.73 2.47
N LYS A 975 6.47 22.82 3.08
CA LYS A 975 5.70 23.61 4.04
C LYS A 975 4.46 24.24 3.38
N PRO A 976 3.26 24.17 3.98
CA PRO A 976 2.07 24.87 3.48
C PRO A 976 2.26 26.40 3.35
N ASP A 977 1.50 27.04 2.45
CA ASP A 977 1.51 28.51 2.28
C ASP A 977 0.38 29.13 3.09
N GLU A 978 0.67 29.41 4.36
CA GLU A 978 -0.30 29.89 5.34
C GLU A 978 -1.03 31.18 4.90
N THR A 979 -0.40 32.04 4.09
CA THR A 979 -1.01 33.30 3.64
C THR A 979 -2.05 33.05 2.55
N ALA A 980 -1.69 32.25 1.55
CA ALA A 980 -2.59 31.92 0.46
C ALA A 980 -3.77 31.06 0.97
N GLU A 981 -3.51 30.16 1.93
CA GLU A 981 -4.54 29.38 2.63
C GLU A 981 -5.53 30.26 3.40
N GLY A 982 -5.05 31.21 4.21
CA GLY A 982 -5.91 32.12 4.96
C GLY A 982 -6.83 32.95 4.05
N THR A 983 -6.37 33.32 2.86
CA THR A 983 -7.16 34.06 1.87
C THR A 983 -8.29 33.22 1.29
N ALA A 984 -7.99 31.99 0.84
CA ALA A 984 -9.00 31.08 0.28
C ALA A 984 -10.07 30.71 1.33
N ILE A 985 -9.65 30.46 2.58
CA ILE A 985 -10.56 30.18 3.70
C ILE A 985 -11.48 31.37 3.97
N ALA A 986 -10.95 32.59 4.00
CA ALA A 986 -11.75 33.79 4.25
C ALA A 986 -12.82 34.01 3.15
N ILE A 987 -12.49 33.74 1.89
CA ILE A 987 -13.43 33.81 0.77
C ILE A 987 -14.53 32.74 0.92
N ALA A 988 -14.14 31.49 1.16
CA ALA A 988 -15.08 30.38 1.31
C ALA A 988 -16.11 30.64 2.43
N ARG A 989 -15.64 31.12 3.59
CA ARG A 989 -16.49 31.43 4.74
C ARG A 989 -17.47 32.58 4.45
N ARG A 990 -17.07 33.55 3.63
CA ARG A 990 -17.96 34.65 3.23
C ARG A 990 -19.03 34.18 2.25
N ASP A 991 -18.67 33.28 1.33
CA ASP A 991 -19.50 32.93 0.18
C ASP A 991 -20.41 31.70 0.45
N ASP A 992 -20.11 30.87 1.46
CA ASP A 992 -20.91 29.71 1.87
C ASP A 992 -21.19 29.73 3.40
N PRO A 993 -22.37 30.21 3.83
CA PRO A 993 -22.73 30.31 5.26
C PRO A 993 -22.82 28.96 6.00
N ASP A 994 -23.21 27.89 5.31
CA ASP A 994 -23.29 26.55 5.93
C ASP A 994 -21.88 25.97 6.13
N ALA A 995 -21.00 26.17 5.16
CA ALA A 995 -19.58 25.84 5.31
C ALA A 995 -18.90 26.68 6.39
N ASP A 996 -19.20 27.99 6.47
CA ASP A 996 -18.71 28.86 7.56
C ASP A 996 -19.16 28.33 8.92
N ARG A 997 -20.46 28.03 9.09
CA ARG A 997 -20.99 27.42 10.31
C ARG A 997 -20.27 26.11 10.65
N ASN A 998 -20.08 25.25 9.66
CA ASN A 998 -19.44 23.96 9.85
C ASN A 998 -17.93 24.05 10.12
N SER A 999 -17.30 25.16 9.74
CA SER A 999 -15.88 25.46 10.00
C SER A 999 -15.62 26.07 11.38
N GLN A 1000 -16.68 26.43 12.12
CA GLN A 1000 -16.51 26.99 13.46
C GLN A 1000 -15.87 25.98 14.41
N SER A 1001 -15.18 26.53 15.39
CA SER A 1001 -14.51 25.79 16.44
C SER A 1001 -15.38 24.80 17.21
N ILE A 1002 -16.65 25.16 17.45
CA ILE A 1002 -17.67 24.32 18.07
C ILE A 1002 -18.95 24.55 17.25
N VAL A 1003 -19.61 23.46 16.83
CA VAL A 1003 -20.81 23.53 15.99
C VAL A 1003 -21.97 22.86 16.71
N ILE A 1004 -23.05 23.60 16.90
CA ILE A 1004 -24.33 23.08 17.40
C ILE A 1004 -25.25 22.87 16.20
N HIS A 1005 -25.68 21.63 15.98
CA HIS A 1005 -26.53 21.23 14.88
C HIS A 1005 -28.01 21.22 15.33
N PRO A 1006 -28.84 22.20 14.91
CA PRO A 1006 -30.25 22.25 15.32
C PRO A 1006 -31.07 21.13 14.69
N LEU A 1007 -32.00 20.56 15.47
CA LEU A 1007 -33.00 19.65 14.92
C LEU A 1007 -34.12 20.47 14.29
N HIS A 1008 -34.21 20.41 12.97
CA HIS A 1008 -35.28 21.04 12.21
C HIS A 1008 -36.48 20.11 12.08
N PRO A 1009 -37.72 20.62 12.02
CA PRO A 1009 -38.86 19.82 11.61
C PRO A 1009 -38.58 19.18 10.23
N PRO A 1010 -39.04 17.95 9.98
CA PRO A 1010 -38.91 17.35 8.65
C PRO A 1010 -39.51 18.29 7.60
N LYS A 1011 -38.78 18.59 6.53
CA LYS A 1011 -39.34 19.33 5.40
C LYS A 1011 -40.56 18.53 4.91
N THR A 1012 -41.76 19.11 5.01
CA THR A 1012 -42.98 18.46 4.54
C THR A 1012 -42.86 18.20 3.04
N LYS A 1013 -43.31 17.03 2.58
CA LYS A 1013 -43.62 16.76 1.17
C LYS A 1013 -44.73 17.71 0.71
N THR A 1014 -44.41 18.97 0.46
CA THR A 1014 -45.31 19.93 -0.19
C THR A 1014 -44.88 20.05 -1.63
N ALA A 1015 -45.69 19.48 -2.52
CA ALA A 1015 -45.73 19.83 -3.91
C ALA A 1015 -45.95 21.35 -4.02
N ASP A 1016 -44.87 22.09 -4.27
CA ASP A 1016 -44.80 23.27 -5.14
C ASP A 1016 -43.46 23.99 -4.91
N ALA A 1017 -42.47 23.64 -5.72
CA ALA A 1017 -41.30 24.48 -5.96
C ALA A 1017 -41.32 24.92 -7.43
N SER A 1018 -42.36 25.68 -7.80
CA SER A 1018 -42.40 26.50 -9.01
C SER A 1018 -42.84 27.92 -8.67
N ALA A 1019 -42.21 28.54 -7.67
CA ALA A 1019 -42.32 29.97 -7.44
C ALA A 1019 -40.97 30.64 -7.81
N PRO A 1020 -40.90 31.42 -8.90
CA PRO A 1020 -39.71 32.20 -9.21
C PRO A 1020 -39.51 33.28 -8.14
N ALA A 1021 -38.24 33.53 -7.80
CA ALA A 1021 -37.82 34.55 -6.85
C ALA A 1021 -38.49 35.91 -7.14
N PRO A 1022 -38.92 36.68 -6.11
CA PRO A 1022 -39.47 38.01 -6.33
C PRO A 1022 -38.39 38.90 -6.95
N LYS A 1023 -38.71 39.47 -8.11
CA LYS A 1023 -37.88 40.47 -8.78
C LYS A 1023 -37.61 41.63 -7.82
N ALA A 1024 -36.34 41.98 -7.67
CA ALA A 1024 -35.94 43.21 -7.00
C ALA A 1024 -36.56 44.42 -7.71
N GLU A 1025 -37.41 45.16 -7.01
CA GLU A 1025 -37.89 46.46 -7.45
C GLU A 1025 -36.71 47.45 -7.50
N ALA A 1026 -36.53 48.06 -8.66
CA ALA A 1026 -35.53 49.10 -8.88
C ALA A 1026 -35.88 50.34 -8.03
N GLN A 1027 -34.94 50.77 -7.19
CA GLN A 1027 -35.00 52.09 -6.57
C GLN A 1027 -34.81 53.17 -7.64
N PRO A 1028 -35.60 54.27 -7.61
CA PRO A 1028 -35.44 55.37 -8.55
C PRO A 1028 -34.20 56.20 -8.19
N THR A 1029 -33.38 56.46 -9.20
CA THR A 1029 -32.25 57.38 -9.16
C THR A 1029 -32.68 58.81 -8.77
N PRO A 1030 -31.94 59.49 -7.87
CA PRO A 1030 -32.19 60.91 -7.62
C PRO A 1030 -31.64 61.75 -8.77
N LYS A 1031 -32.48 62.67 -9.27
CA LYS A 1031 -32.13 63.71 -10.24
C LYS A 1031 -30.96 64.55 -9.72
N SER A 1032 -29.88 64.63 -10.50
CA SER A 1032 -28.91 65.71 -10.36
C SER A 1032 -29.41 66.93 -11.13
N THR A 1033 -29.42 68.07 -10.45
CA THR A 1033 -29.61 69.39 -11.04
C THR A 1033 -28.39 70.24 -10.73
N ASN A 1034 -27.96 70.99 -11.75
CA ASN A 1034 -26.97 72.08 -11.80
C ASN A 1034 -25.52 71.59 -11.95
N GLY A 1035 -24.74 71.98 -12.97
CA GLY A 1035 -24.85 73.08 -13.92
C GLY A 1035 -23.62 74.00 -13.78
N ALA A 1036 -22.83 74.13 -14.86
CA ALA A 1036 -21.92 75.22 -15.27
C ALA A 1036 -20.83 74.63 -16.20
N GLU A 1037 -20.81 75.02 -17.48
CA GLU A 1037 -19.77 75.87 -18.13
C GLU A 1037 -18.43 75.10 -18.29
N GLU A 1038 -17.86 74.86 -19.47
CA GLU A 1038 -17.87 75.52 -20.77
C GLU A 1038 -17.44 74.48 -21.84
#